data_AF-A0AA94M508-F1
#
_entry.id   AF-A0AA94M508-F1
#
_cell.length_a   1.000
_cell.length_b   1.000
_cell.length_c   1.000
_cell.angle_alpha   90.00
_cell.angle_beta   90.00
_cell.angle_gamma   90.00
#
_symmetry.space_group_name_H-M   'P 1'
#
loop_
_entity.id
_entity.type
_entity.pdbx_description
1 polymer ?
#
loop_
_entity_poly.entity_id
_entity_poly.type
_entity_poly.pdbx_seq_one_letter_code
_entity_poly.pdbx_strand_id
1 'polypeptide(L)'
;MLEELKALIKSPKLWVTMIGVALIPALYNLSFLGSMWDPYGNVDDLPVAVVNQDKSSTLNDQTLSIGDDMVDSMSKNKALDYHFVSAEKAEEGLENGDYYMVITLPEDLSEKAASLLTDDPEKLTINYQTTAGRSFVASKMSESAMTKLKDTVSENITETYTKAVFKSMSSLQDGLQEASDGGNELLSGSQQLESGSQTITDNLNTAASGSQTLADGTATLSSGLTTYTNGVSSLASGANELDGNSAALVSGVAQLKESSAQVQQLVDGANSLTDGLQKLATATTLSAEESANIQSLISGLPQLNAGIQQLNASVSEISTEVDTTKISTALSDIASQAQGILKAEEKDSSARLTAIQETAAYQSLDATQQAELVNALNTSGNSVSQQAQQILTDVQTMETALTELSSSLSSKVTKLQTSVSQIANQSNVALPGAVTALTTLSTGLNQVNTATTTQLVPGSSQIASGISTLNTKLSSGASELLTGVTTYTSGVSQVASGANQLAASNSQLTSGASQLQSGAEELASGSSQLAAGSDTLTSGLTTLTSGISTLTSSLSEASDQLSLVSVTNKNAKLVSNPVSTKETDNDSVKVNGIGMAPYMIAVSLMVVALSTNVIFASSLSGRPVKNRFEWAKQKLFINGLISTVGSLVLYGAIQFLGFEANYEWKTILLIILGGWTLMALVTALVGWDNRYGSFLSLIMLLLQVGSAGGSYPIELSPKFFQVVHPYMPMTYIVTGLRQTISMTGSIGTQVGVLSAFLVAFMVLGLIIYRQPKTEN
;
A
#
# COMPACT_ATOMS: atom_id res chain seq x y z
N MET A 1 -38.92 -115.77 73.71
CA MET A 1 -38.91 -115.12 72.38
C MET A 1 -40.29 -115.12 71.71
N LEU A 2 -40.92 -116.29 71.43
CA LEU A 2 -42.28 -116.34 70.86
C LEU A 2 -43.37 -115.74 71.78
N GLU A 3 -43.24 -115.91 73.10
CA GLU A 3 -44.10 -115.30 74.12
C GLU A 3 -44.04 -113.76 74.10
N GLU A 4 -42.82 -113.20 74.06
CA GLU A 4 -42.58 -111.75 73.94
C GLU A 4 -43.16 -111.18 72.64
N LEU A 5 -43.01 -111.89 71.51
CA LEU A 5 -43.58 -111.47 70.22
C LEU A 5 -45.12 -111.48 70.25
N LYS A 6 -45.74 -112.46 70.92
CA LYS A 6 -47.19 -112.50 71.13
C LYS A 6 -47.68 -111.36 72.04
N ALA A 7 -46.93 -111.05 73.10
CA ALA A 7 -47.23 -109.93 73.99
C ALA A 7 -47.14 -108.59 73.24
N LEU A 8 -46.15 -108.45 72.36
CA LEU A 8 -45.97 -107.30 71.49
C LEU A 8 -47.17 -107.09 70.53
N ILE A 9 -47.59 -108.14 69.83
CA ILE A 9 -48.68 -108.07 68.84
C ILE A 9 -50.04 -107.78 69.50
N LYS A 10 -50.29 -108.30 70.71
CA LYS A 10 -51.56 -108.09 71.43
C LYS A 10 -51.68 -106.72 72.12
N SER A 11 -50.58 -105.99 72.32
CA SER A 11 -50.59 -104.71 73.04
C SER A 11 -50.32 -103.53 72.09
N PRO A 12 -51.36 -102.86 71.57
CA PRO A 12 -51.17 -101.68 70.70
C PRO A 12 -50.42 -100.55 71.41
N LYS A 13 -50.47 -100.48 72.74
CA LYS A 13 -49.72 -99.49 73.54
C LYS A 13 -48.20 -99.68 73.48
N LEU A 14 -47.72 -100.93 73.40
CA LEU A 14 -46.28 -101.23 73.30
C LEU A 14 -45.72 -100.82 71.93
N TRP A 15 -46.49 -101.01 70.85
CA TRP A 15 -46.13 -100.53 69.52
C TRP A 15 -45.99 -99.01 69.46
N VAL A 16 -46.91 -98.25 70.09
CA VAL A 16 -46.81 -96.79 70.18
C VAL A 16 -45.54 -96.37 70.93
N THR A 17 -45.16 -97.05 72.02
CA THR A 17 -43.91 -96.76 72.72
C THR A 17 -42.66 -97.13 71.92
N MET A 18 -42.65 -98.26 71.20
CA MET A 18 -41.50 -98.65 70.37
C MET A 18 -41.32 -97.75 69.15
N ILE A 19 -42.41 -97.39 68.46
CA ILE A 19 -42.38 -96.43 67.35
C ILE A 19 -41.96 -95.05 67.87
N GLY A 20 -42.52 -94.60 69.00
CA GLY A 20 -42.11 -93.36 69.64
C GLY A 20 -40.61 -93.33 69.93
N VAL A 21 -40.08 -94.37 70.61
CA VAL A 21 -38.65 -94.48 70.90
C VAL A 21 -37.80 -94.54 69.62
N ALA A 22 -38.23 -95.29 68.60
CA ALA A 22 -37.54 -95.38 67.32
C ALA A 22 -37.55 -94.06 66.52
N LEU A 23 -38.52 -93.18 66.76
CA LEU A 23 -38.60 -91.85 66.16
C LEU A 23 -37.71 -90.82 66.88
N ILE A 24 -37.21 -91.09 68.09
CA ILE A 24 -36.36 -90.14 68.83
C ILE A 24 -35.15 -89.70 68.01
N PRO A 25 -34.33 -90.58 67.40
CA PRO A 25 -33.17 -90.15 66.62
C PRO A 25 -33.59 -89.33 65.38
N ALA A 26 -34.73 -89.67 64.76
CA ALA A 26 -35.26 -88.92 63.63
C ALA A 26 -35.73 -87.52 64.04
N LEU A 27 -36.46 -87.40 65.15
CA LEU A 27 -36.89 -86.11 65.70
C LEU A 27 -35.70 -85.27 66.17
N TYR A 28 -34.64 -85.89 66.72
CA TYR A 28 -33.41 -85.19 67.08
C TYR A 28 -32.75 -84.61 65.83
N ASN A 29 -32.55 -85.43 64.81
CA ASN A 29 -31.93 -84.98 63.56
C ASN A 29 -32.79 -83.93 62.85
N LEU A 30 -34.12 -84.11 62.75
CA LEU A 30 -35.01 -83.12 62.15
C LEU A 30 -35.02 -81.80 62.91
N SER A 31 -35.03 -81.84 64.25
CA SER A 31 -35.02 -80.63 65.07
C SER A 31 -33.65 -79.92 65.01
N PHE A 32 -32.57 -80.67 65.25
CA PHE A 32 -31.21 -80.14 65.30
C PHE A 32 -30.69 -79.73 63.92
N LEU A 33 -30.65 -80.64 62.94
CA LEU A 33 -30.21 -80.30 61.57
C LEU A 33 -31.17 -79.32 60.92
N GLY A 34 -32.48 -79.43 61.15
CA GLY A 34 -33.45 -78.47 60.63
C GLY A 34 -33.18 -77.05 61.14
N SER A 35 -32.87 -76.88 62.42
CA SER A 35 -32.53 -75.56 62.98
C SER A 35 -31.20 -74.99 62.47
N MET A 36 -30.33 -75.82 61.89
CA MET A 36 -28.96 -75.48 61.46
C MET A 36 -28.68 -75.79 59.98
N TRP A 37 -29.71 -76.01 59.15
CA TRP A 37 -29.54 -76.60 57.82
C TRP A 37 -28.70 -75.73 56.87
N ASP A 38 -29.01 -74.43 56.82
CA ASP A 38 -28.29 -73.48 55.97
C ASP A 38 -28.30 -72.04 56.55
N PRO A 39 -27.69 -71.82 57.73
CA PRO A 39 -27.64 -70.49 58.32
C PRO A 39 -26.77 -69.51 57.51
N TYR A 40 -25.87 -70.00 56.65
CA TYR A 40 -25.02 -69.15 55.80
C TYR A 40 -25.73 -68.73 54.51
N GLY A 41 -26.58 -69.59 53.95
CA GLY A 41 -27.42 -69.26 52.79
C GLY A 41 -28.56 -68.29 53.09
N ASN A 42 -28.98 -68.19 54.36
CA ASN A 42 -30.00 -67.23 54.82
C ASN A 42 -29.39 -66.00 55.52
N VAL A 43 -28.11 -65.67 55.28
CA VAL A 43 -27.47 -64.48 55.88
C VAL A 43 -28.14 -63.18 55.42
N ASP A 44 -28.85 -63.21 54.30
CA ASP A 44 -29.72 -62.13 53.84
C ASP A 44 -30.90 -61.85 54.77
N ASP A 45 -31.24 -62.76 55.69
CA ASP A 45 -32.21 -62.55 56.78
C ASP A 45 -31.54 -62.03 58.08
N LEU A 46 -30.21 -61.80 58.10
CA LEU A 46 -29.52 -61.26 59.28
C LEU A 46 -29.76 -59.75 59.40
N PRO A 47 -30.45 -59.25 60.44
CA PRO A 47 -30.79 -57.84 60.55
C PRO A 47 -29.58 -56.96 60.85
N VAL A 48 -29.38 -55.94 60.03
CA VAL A 48 -28.27 -54.97 60.13
C VAL A 48 -28.79 -53.56 59.99
N ALA A 49 -28.47 -52.70 60.95
CA ALA A 49 -28.78 -51.27 60.85
C ALA A 49 -27.72 -50.52 60.04
N VAL A 50 -28.15 -49.60 59.18
CA VAL A 50 -27.27 -48.69 58.44
C VAL A 50 -27.62 -47.25 58.80
N VAL A 51 -26.63 -46.51 59.24
CA VAL A 51 -26.72 -45.10 59.63
C VAL A 51 -25.91 -44.28 58.62
N ASN A 52 -26.59 -43.48 57.80
CA ASN A 52 -25.93 -42.55 56.88
C ASN A 52 -25.82 -41.15 57.50
N GLN A 53 -24.60 -40.70 57.78
CA GLN A 53 -24.31 -39.34 58.24
C GLN A 53 -23.57 -38.51 57.17
N ASP A 54 -23.23 -39.10 56.02
CA ASP A 54 -22.42 -38.48 54.97
C ASP A 54 -23.03 -37.18 54.42
N LYS A 55 -22.17 -36.26 53.99
CA LYS A 55 -22.54 -35.02 53.30
C LYS A 55 -21.89 -34.99 51.93
N SER A 56 -22.67 -34.69 50.90
CA SER A 56 -22.16 -34.56 49.54
C SER A 56 -20.99 -33.57 49.45
N SER A 57 -20.00 -33.90 48.62
CA SER A 57 -18.86 -33.04 48.30
C SER A 57 -18.85 -32.69 46.80
N THR A 58 -17.94 -31.83 46.36
CA THR A 58 -17.79 -31.44 44.95
C THR A 58 -16.40 -31.73 44.43
N LEU A 59 -16.32 -32.35 43.25
CA LEU A 59 -15.08 -32.62 42.53
C LEU A 59 -15.27 -32.25 41.05
N ASN A 60 -14.46 -31.33 40.53
CA ASN A 60 -14.51 -30.88 39.13
C ASN A 60 -15.93 -30.52 38.64
N ASP A 61 -16.64 -29.68 39.42
CA ASP A 61 -18.03 -29.24 39.18
C ASP A 61 -19.09 -30.37 39.19
N GLN A 62 -18.73 -31.59 39.60
CA GLN A 62 -19.65 -32.70 39.82
C GLN A 62 -19.89 -32.90 41.32
N THR A 63 -21.16 -33.05 41.71
CA THR A 63 -21.55 -33.41 43.09
C THR A 63 -21.28 -34.89 43.31
N LEU A 64 -20.52 -35.21 44.36
CA LEU A 64 -20.15 -36.55 44.78
C LEU A 64 -20.90 -36.87 46.08
N SER A 65 -21.74 -37.91 46.06
CA SER A 65 -22.61 -38.32 47.18
C SER A 65 -22.43 -39.81 47.49
N ILE A 66 -21.22 -40.20 47.88
CA ILE A 66 -20.82 -41.59 48.12
C ILE A 66 -21.73 -42.28 49.16
N GLY A 67 -22.10 -41.59 50.25
CA GLY A 67 -22.96 -42.17 51.27
C GLY A 67 -24.36 -42.51 50.76
N ASP A 68 -24.97 -41.62 49.97
CA ASP A 68 -26.28 -41.87 49.34
C ASP A 68 -26.19 -42.99 48.29
N ASP A 69 -25.13 -43.01 47.48
CA ASP A 69 -24.88 -44.07 46.49
C ASP A 69 -24.69 -45.43 47.18
N MET A 70 -24.02 -45.47 48.33
CA MET A 70 -23.85 -46.67 49.14
C MET A 70 -25.17 -47.14 49.76
N VAL A 71 -26.00 -46.23 50.28
CA VAL A 71 -27.34 -46.54 50.80
C VAL A 71 -28.22 -47.12 49.68
N ASP A 72 -28.24 -46.48 48.52
CA ASP A 72 -29.00 -46.96 47.36
C ASP A 72 -28.51 -48.36 46.91
N SER A 73 -27.20 -48.57 46.85
CA SER A 73 -26.60 -49.87 46.52
C SER A 73 -26.95 -50.96 47.54
N MET A 74 -26.83 -50.67 48.83
CA MET A 74 -27.21 -51.59 49.92
C MET A 74 -28.70 -51.91 49.89
N SER A 75 -29.56 -50.92 49.60
CA SER A 75 -31.02 -51.13 49.53
C SER A 75 -31.43 -52.07 48.39
N LYS A 76 -30.64 -52.10 47.30
CA LYS A 76 -30.85 -52.96 46.14
C LYS A 76 -30.22 -54.34 46.31
N ASN A 77 -29.23 -54.47 47.18
CA ASN A 77 -28.46 -55.69 47.38
C ASN A 77 -29.01 -56.50 48.57
N LYS A 78 -29.53 -57.70 48.31
CA LYS A 78 -30.01 -58.63 49.34
C LYS A 78 -28.87 -59.45 49.98
N ALA A 79 -27.74 -58.83 50.30
CA ALA A 79 -26.62 -59.53 50.93
C ALA A 79 -26.82 -59.72 52.45
N LEU A 80 -27.56 -58.81 53.07
CA LEU A 80 -27.97 -58.77 54.47
C LEU A 80 -29.36 -58.14 54.53
N ASP A 81 -30.06 -58.27 55.66
CA ASP A 81 -31.33 -57.57 55.87
C ASP A 81 -31.02 -56.15 56.36
N TYR A 82 -30.85 -55.21 55.43
CA TYR A 82 -30.47 -53.83 55.73
C TYR A 82 -31.66 -52.98 56.20
N HIS A 83 -31.50 -52.35 57.36
CA HIS A 83 -32.45 -51.40 57.95
C HIS A 83 -31.82 -50.02 58.06
N PHE A 84 -32.28 -49.08 57.23
CA PHE A 84 -31.78 -47.71 57.27
C PHE A 84 -32.48 -46.92 58.37
N VAL A 85 -31.75 -46.60 59.44
CA VAL A 85 -32.30 -46.02 60.67
C VAL A 85 -31.41 -44.90 61.20
N SER A 86 -31.97 -44.07 62.08
CA SER A 86 -31.20 -43.07 62.84
C SER A 86 -30.22 -43.75 63.80
N ALA A 87 -29.09 -43.09 64.09
CA ALA A 87 -28.08 -43.59 65.02
C ALA A 87 -28.66 -44.07 66.37
N GLU A 88 -29.59 -43.31 66.96
CA GLU A 88 -30.25 -43.67 68.23
C GLU A 88 -31.02 -45.00 68.16
N LYS A 89 -31.76 -45.22 67.06
CA LYS A 89 -32.49 -46.47 66.81
C LYS A 89 -31.56 -47.64 66.49
N ALA A 90 -30.43 -47.38 65.83
CA ALA A 90 -29.44 -48.40 65.53
C ALA A 90 -28.81 -48.94 66.82
N GLU A 91 -28.43 -48.05 67.75
CA GLU A 91 -27.86 -48.43 69.05
C GLU A 91 -28.91 -49.15 69.91
N GLU A 92 -30.12 -48.61 70.03
CA GLU A 92 -31.21 -49.24 70.78
C GLU A 92 -31.55 -50.63 70.22
N GLY A 93 -31.60 -50.76 68.89
CA GLY A 93 -31.86 -52.05 68.23
C GLY A 93 -30.72 -53.05 68.41
N LEU A 94 -29.46 -52.62 68.45
CA LEU A 94 -28.32 -53.49 68.76
C LEU A 94 -28.39 -53.99 70.21
N GLU A 95 -28.73 -53.12 71.16
CA GLU A 95 -28.89 -53.48 72.58
C GLU A 95 -30.08 -54.43 72.81
N ASN A 96 -31.23 -54.15 72.20
CA ASN A 96 -32.45 -54.95 72.33
C ASN A 96 -32.33 -56.29 71.60
N GLY A 97 -31.45 -56.38 70.60
CA GLY A 97 -31.23 -57.57 69.77
C GLY A 97 -32.09 -57.61 68.52
N ASP A 98 -32.62 -56.45 68.11
CA ASP A 98 -33.28 -56.26 66.82
C ASP A 98 -32.25 -56.25 65.66
N TYR A 99 -31.00 -55.88 65.96
CA TYR A 99 -29.89 -55.88 65.01
C TYR A 99 -28.68 -56.66 65.56
N TYR A 100 -27.90 -57.25 64.65
CA TYR A 100 -26.63 -57.94 64.97
C TYR A 100 -25.39 -57.13 64.55
N MET A 101 -25.56 -56.12 63.69
CA MET A 101 -24.52 -55.19 63.27
C MET A 101 -25.12 -53.81 63.00
N VAL A 102 -24.35 -52.75 63.30
CA VAL A 102 -24.61 -51.37 62.89
C VAL A 102 -23.48 -50.91 61.98
N ILE A 103 -23.79 -50.41 60.78
CA ILE A 103 -22.83 -49.77 59.87
C ILE A 103 -23.06 -48.27 59.91
N THR A 104 -22.01 -47.48 60.12
CA THR A 104 -22.07 -46.02 60.12
C THR A 104 -21.22 -45.44 58.99
N LEU A 105 -21.88 -44.72 58.08
CA LEU A 105 -21.24 -43.89 57.06
C LEU A 105 -20.98 -42.51 57.68
N PRO A 106 -19.71 -42.10 57.89
CA PRO A 106 -19.39 -40.85 58.59
C PRO A 106 -19.68 -39.62 57.73
N GLU A 107 -19.76 -38.44 58.36
CA GLU A 107 -20.08 -37.16 57.68
C GLU A 107 -19.09 -36.76 56.58
N ASP A 108 -17.85 -37.23 56.64
CA ASP A 108 -16.73 -36.84 55.78
C ASP A 108 -16.42 -37.87 54.67
N LEU A 109 -17.30 -38.85 54.45
CA LEU A 109 -17.07 -39.95 53.52
C LEU A 109 -16.92 -39.46 52.08
N SER A 110 -17.83 -38.63 51.59
CA SER A 110 -17.78 -38.05 50.24
C SER A 110 -16.65 -37.03 50.07
N GLU A 111 -16.30 -36.28 51.12
CA GLU A 111 -15.16 -35.34 51.10
C GLU A 111 -13.83 -36.09 50.94
N LYS A 112 -13.62 -37.14 51.74
CA LYS A 112 -12.43 -37.98 51.64
C LYS A 112 -12.35 -38.73 50.31
N ALA A 113 -13.49 -39.15 49.75
CA ALA A 113 -13.54 -39.72 48.41
C ALA A 113 -13.05 -38.74 47.33
N ALA A 114 -13.48 -37.47 47.40
CA ALA A 114 -13.04 -36.42 46.48
C ALA A 114 -11.53 -36.12 46.62
N SER A 115 -10.97 -36.22 47.82
CA SER A 115 -9.53 -35.99 48.07
C SER A 115 -8.60 -36.96 47.32
N LEU A 116 -9.09 -38.16 46.94
CA LEU A 116 -8.28 -39.19 46.27
C LEU A 116 -7.69 -38.77 44.92
N LEU A 117 -8.26 -37.73 44.29
CA LEU A 117 -7.84 -37.15 43.01
C LEU A 117 -7.04 -35.85 43.16
N THR A 118 -6.73 -35.46 44.40
CA THR A 118 -5.93 -34.27 44.71
C THR A 118 -4.49 -34.65 45.10
N ASP A 119 -3.64 -33.66 45.32
CA ASP A 119 -2.24 -33.87 45.72
C ASP A 119 -2.09 -34.46 47.14
N ASP A 120 -3.14 -34.43 47.98
CA ASP A 120 -3.14 -35.04 49.31
C ASP A 120 -4.33 -35.99 49.55
N PRO A 121 -4.23 -37.24 49.04
CA PRO A 121 -5.29 -38.23 49.17
C PRO A 121 -5.45 -38.78 50.60
N GLU A 122 -6.68 -38.77 51.12
CA GLU A 122 -7.05 -39.36 52.42
C GLU A 122 -7.77 -40.71 52.29
N LYS A 123 -7.66 -41.56 53.33
CA LYS A 123 -8.35 -42.87 53.37
C LYS A 123 -9.79 -42.73 53.83
N LEU A 124 -10.70 -43.41 53.15
CA LEU A 124 -12.08 -43.55 53.59
C LEU A 124 -12.16 -44.58 54.72
N THR A 125 -12.91 -44.27 55.79
CA THR A 125 -13.10 -45.20 56.91
C THR A 125 -14.58 -45.45 57.14
N ILE A 126 -15.04 -46.70 57.03
CA ILE A 126 -16.40 -47.11 57.38
C ILE A 126 -16.37 -47.73 58.77
N ASN A 127 -17.15 -47.16 59.70
CA ASN A 127 -17.24 -47.68 61.05
C ASN A 127 -18.37 -48.72 61.12
N TYR A 128 -18.15 -49.82 61.83
CA TYR A 128 -19.20 -50.78 62.12
C TYR A 128 -19.08 -51.34 63.53
N GLN A 129 -20.22 -51.75 64.07
CA GLN A 129 -20.34 -52.28 65.43
C GLN A 129 -21.06 -53.64 65.39
N THR A 130 -20.61 -54.61 66.17
CA THR A 130 -21.23 -55.95 66.28
C THR A 130 -21.55 -56.30 67.74
N THR A 131 -22.30 -57.37 67.97
CA THR A 131 -22.60 -57.90 69.33
C THR A 131 -22.22 -59.40 69.44
N ALA A 132 -20.95 -59.69 69.76
CA ALA A 132 -20.51 -61.07 69.95
C ALA A 132 -21.14 -61.74 71.18
N GLY A 133 -21.60 -60.96 72.17
CA GLY A 133 -22.32 -61.43 73.36
C GLY A 133 -23.70 -62.00 73.05
N ARG A 134 -24.40 -61.42 72.08
CA ARG A 134 -25.69 -61.94 71.60
C ARG A 134 -25.51 -63.18 70.75
N SER A 135 -24.59 -63.14 69.80
CA SER A 135 -24.24 -64.29 68.95
C SER A 135 -22.84 -64.14 68.36
N PHE A 136 -21.91 -64.95 68.85
CA PHE A 136 -20.52 -64.98 68.35
C PHE A 136 -20.44 -65.36 66.86
N VAL A 137 -21.34 -66.22 66.39
CA VAL A 137 -21.37 -66.61 64.98
C VAL A 137 -21.91 -65.47 64.12
N ALA A 138 -22.90 -64.72 64.62
CA ALA A 138 -23.40 -63.55 63.91
C ALA A 138 -22.34 -62.46 63.79
N SER A 139 -21.59 -62.14 64.86
CA SER A 139 -20.54 -61.13 64.79
C SER A 139 -19.46 -61.49 63.77
N LYS A 140 -19.07 -62.78 63.67
CA LYS A 140 -18.15 -63.26 62.64
C LYS A 140 -18.74 -63.26 61.22
N MET A 141 -20.02 -63.56 61.06
CA MET A 141 -20.72 -63.40 59.78
C MET A 141 -20.77 -61.92 59.37
N SER A 142 -21.04 -61.02 60.32
CA SER A 142 -21.04 -59.57 60.12
C SER A 142 -19.66 -59.02 59.74
N GLU A 143 -18.58 -59.49 60.38
CA GLU A 143 -17.19 -59.13 60.01
C GLU A 143 -16.86 -59.58 58.57
N SER A 144 -17.26 -60.79 58.20
CA SER A 144 -17.09 -61.30 56.83
C SER A 144 -17.91 -60.50 55.81
N ALA A 145 -19.15 -60.12 56.15
CA ALA A 145 -20.00 -59.31 55.30
C ALA A 145 -19.43 -57.89 55.13
N MET A 146 -18.90 -57.29 56.19
CA MET A 146 -18.26 -55.98 56.15
C MET A 146 -16.96 -56.00 55.31
N THR A 147 -16.19 -57.08 55.39
CA THR A 147 -15.02 -57.28 54.51
C THR A 147 -15.44 -57.34 53.04
N LYS A 148 -16.51 -58.08 52.72
CA LYS A 148 -17.02 -58.15 51.35
C LYS A 148 -17.54 -56.80 50.86
N LEU A 149 -18.24 -56.06 51.71
CA LEU A 149 -18.70 -54.71 51.42
C LEU A 149 -17.52 -53.76 51.16
N LYS A 150 -16.48 -53.79 52.00
CA LYS A 150 -15.25 -53.03 51.81
C LYS A 150 -14.60 -53.32 50.46
N ASP A 151 -14.50 -54.58 50.07
CA ASP A 151 -13.91 -54.98 48.78
C ASP A 151 -14.74 -54.45 47.61
N THR A 152 -16.06 -54.59 47.65
CA THR A 152 -16.97 -54.08 46.60
C THR A 152 -16.94 -52.55 46.47
N VAL A 153 -16.88 -51.82 47.59
CA VAL A 153 -16.73 -50.36 47.55
C VAL A 153 -15.35 -49.98 47.00
N SER A 154 -14.30 -50.70 47.39
CA SER A 154 -12.94 -50.48 46.89
C SER A 154 -12.81 -50.69 45.38
N GLU A 155 -13.44 -51.74 44.85
CA GLU A 155 -13.47 -52.06 43.42
C GLU A 155 -14.19 -50.95 42.62
N ASN A 156 -15.38 -50.52 43.07
CA ASN A 156 -16.13 -49.45 42.41
C ASN A 156 -15.39 -48.11 42.39
N ILE A 157 -14.72 -47.74 43.50
CA ILE A 157 -13.90 -46.52 43.57
C ILE A 157 -12.69 -46.63 42.63
N THR A 158 -12.01 -47.79 42.60
CA THR A 158 -10.85 -48.05 41.73
C THR A 158 -11.22 -47.95 40.25
N GLU A 159 -12.36 -48.54 39.86
CA GLU A 159 -12.85 -48.50 38.48
C GLU A 159 -13.19 -47.07 38.04
N THR A 160 -13.88 -46.32 38.90
CA THR A 160 -14.25 -44.92 38.66
C THR A 160 -13.01 -44.05 38.46
N TYR A 161 -11.99 -44.23 39.31
CA TYR A 161 -10.73 -43.51 39.23
C TYR A 161 -9.94 -43.86 37.97
N THR A 162 -9.81 -45.15 37.65
CA THR A 162 -9.05 -45.62 36.48
C THR A 162 -9.65 -45.04 35.20
N LYS A 163 -10.98 -45.04 35.08
CA LYS A 163 -11.69 -44.40 33.95
C LYS A 163 -11.42 -42.90 33.86
N ALA A 164 -11.42 -42.18 34.98
CA ALA A 164 -11.17 -40.73 34.99
C ALA A 164 -9.74 -40.36 34.55
N VAL A 165 -8.73 -41.12 34.99
CA VAL A 165 -7.32 -40.90 34.61
C VAL A 165 -7.09 -41.17 33.12
N PHE A 166 -7.54 -42.31 32.60
CA PHE A 166 -7.37 -42.62 31.17
C PHE A 166 -8.14 -41.66 30.26
N LYS A 167 -9.33 -41.20 30.69
CA LYS A 167 -10.08 -40.16 29.98
C LYS A 167 -9.31 -38.84 29.93
N SER A 168 -8.69 -38.43 31.05
CA SER A 168 -7.91 -37.20 31.12
C SER A 168 -6.64 -37.27 30.26
N MET A 169 -5.96 -38.41 30.21
CA MET A 169 -4.81 -38.63 29.31
C MET A 169 -5.22 -38.60 27.83
N SER A 170 -6.35 -39.22 27.48
CA SER A 170 -6.91 -39.14 26.13
C SER A 170 -7.21 -37.69 25.73
N SER A 171 -7.85 -36.90 26.59
CA SER A 171 -8.15 -35.49 26.29
C SER A 171 -6.89 -34.63 26.16
N LEU A 172 -5.83 -34.93 26.92
CA LEU A 172 -4.55 -34.24 26.79
C LEU A 172 -3.82 -34.63 25.49
N GLN A 173 -3.88 -35.90 25.08
CA GLN A 173 -3.37 -36.36 23.79
C GLN A 173 -4.09 -35.65 22.63
N ASP A 174 -5.43 -35.59 22.69
CA ASP A 174 -6.25 -34.89 21.70
C ASP A 174 -5.85 -33.40 21.61
N GLY A 175 -5.66 -32.74 22.75
CA GLY A 175 -5.24 -31.34 22.80
C GLY A 175 -3.83 -31.08 22.26
N LEU A 176 -2.89 -32.01 22.48
CA LEU A 176 -1.54 -31.94 21.89
C LEU A 176 -1.55 -32.19 20.39
N GLN A 177 -2.40 -33.10 19.91
CA GLN A 177 -2.61 -33.33 18.48
C GLN A 177 -3.20 -32.10 17.80
N GLU A 178 -4.25 -31.49 18.38
CA GLU A 178 -4.86 -30.27 17.84
C GLU A 178 -3.87 -29.10 17.82
N ALA A 179 -3.01 -28.97 18.84
CA ALA A 179 -1.92 -27.99 18.84
C ALA A 179 -0.86 -28.26 17.77
N SER A 180 -0.51 -29.53 17.53
CA SER A 180 0.39 -29.95 16.45
C SER A 180 -0.22 -29.64 15.07
N ASP A 181 -1.50 -29.93 14.87
CA ASP A 181 -2.21 -29.64 13.62
C ASP A 181 -2.30 -28.13 13.36
N GLY A 182 -2.62 -27.33 14.38
CA GLY A 182 -2.55 -25.87 14.30
C GLY A 182 -1.14 -25.35 14.01
N GLY A 183 -0.11 -26.00 14.56
CA GLY A 183 1.28 -25.73 14.23
C GLY A 183 1.62 -26.00 12.76
N ASN A 184 1.06 -27.07 12.16
CA ASN A 184 1.21 -27.37 10.73
C ASN A 184 0.51 -26.33 9.83
N GLU A 185 -0.67 -25.84 10.22
CA GLU A 185 -1.33 -24.74 9.50
C GLU A 185 -0.48 -23.46 9.55
N LEU A 186 0.06 -23.13 10.72
CA LEU A 186 0.92 -21.96 10.90
C LEU A 186 2.22 -22.09 10.09
N LEU A 187 2.80 -23.29 10.03
CA LEU A 187 3.97 -23.60 9.21
C LEU A 187 3.67 -23.40 7.72
N SER A 188 2.52 -23.90 7.26
CA SER A 188 2.08 -23.74 5.87
C SER A 188 1.88 -22.26 5.53
N GLY A 189 1.24 -21.50 6.43
CA GLY A 189 1.07 -20.05 6.28
C GLY A 189 2.38 -19.28 6.27
N SER A 190 3.36 -19.65 7.12
CA SER A 190 4.67 -18.99 7.16
C SER A 190 5.49 -19.25 5.90
N GLN A 191 5.43 -20.47 5.33
CA GLN A 191 6.06 -20.81 4.04
C GLN A 191 5.43 -20.02 2.88
N GLN A 192 4.11 -19.79 2.93
CA GLN A 192 3.40 -19.00 1.93
C GLN A 192 3.81 -17.51 2.00
N LEU A 193 3.92 -16.97 3.22
CA LEU A 193 4.46 -15.63 3.48
C LEU A 193 5.90 -15.49 3.00
N GLU A 194 6.75 -16.47 3.28
CA GLU A 194 8.15 -16.50 2.83
C GLU A 194 8.25 -16.47 1.30
N SER A 195 7.46 -17.31 0.62
CA SER A 195 7.39 -17.33 -0.85
C SER A 195 6.87 -16.01 -1.44
N GLY A 196 5.86 -15.40 -0.80
CA GLY A 196 5.33 -14.09 -1.17
C GLY A 196 6.37 -12.98 -1.00
N SER A 197 7.11 -13.00 0.11
CA SER A 197 8.20 -12.06 0.40
C SER A 197 9.32 -12.17 -0.63
N GLN A 198 9.71 -13.40 -1.03
CA GLN A 198 10.66 -13.63 -2.11
C GLN A 198 10.17 -13.04 -3.44
N THR A 199 8.88 -13.23 -3.77
CA THR A 199 8.27 -12.65 -4.98
C THR A 199 8.29 -11.12 -4.95
N ILE A 200 8.06 -10.50 -3.79
CA ILE A 200 8.15 -9.05 -3.62
C ILE A 200 9.60 -8.58 -3.82
N THR A 201 10.57 -9.25 -3.20
CA THR A 201 12.01 -8.98 -3.41
C THR A 201 12.36 -9.01 -4.91
N ASP A 202 11.98 -10.07 -5.63
CA ASP A 202 12.33 -10.24 -7.04
C ASP A 202 11.74 -9.13 -7.92
N ASN A 203 10.49 -8.75 -7.65
CA ASN A 203 9.83 -7.64 -8.35
C ASN A 203 10.47 -6.28 -8.01
N LEU A 204 10.88 -6.05 -6.76
CA LEU A 204 11.59 -4.83 -6.36
C LEU A 204 12.97 -4.74 -7.01
N ASN A 205 13.69 -5.85 -7.13
CA ASN A 205 14.95 -5.92 -7.87
C ASN A 205 14.75 -5.64 -9.37
N THR A 206 13.64 -6.14 -9.94
CA THR A 206 13.24 -5.85 -11.32
C THR A 206 12.91 -4.36 -11.50
N ALA A 207 12.15 -3.77 -10.56
CA ALA A 207 11.82 -2.36 -10.56
C ALA A 207 13.06 -1.47 -10.40
N ALA A 208 14.00 -1.84 -9.52
CA ALA A 208 15.27 -1.14 -9.35
C ALA A 208 16.09 -1.16 -10.66
N SER A 209 16.20 -2.34 -11.29
CA SER A 209 16.91 -2.52 -12.56
C SER A 209 16.25 -1.76 -13.72
N GLY A 210 14.93 -1.78 -13.79
CA GLY A 210 14.15 -1.00 -14.76
C GLY A 210 14.30 0.50 -14.56
N SER A 211 14.33 0.95 -13.31
CA SER A 211 14.55 2.37 -12.96
C SER A 211 15.98 2.82 -13.26
N GLN A 212 16.97 1.95 -13.06
CA GLN A 212 18.35 2.20 -13.49
C GLN A 212 18.44 2.33 -15.02
N THR A 213 17.75 1.45 -15.75
CA THR A 213 17.66 1.54 -17.22
C THR A 213 17.00 2.85 -17.66
N LEU A 214 15.96 3.30 -16.95
CA LEU A 214 15.35 4.61 -17.18
C LEU A 214 16.33 5.75 -16.89
N ALA A 215 17.07 5.69 -15.78
CA ALA A 215 18.10 6.67 -15.44
C ALA A 215 19.17 6.78 -16.54
N ASP A 216 19.70 5.64 -17.01
CA ASP A 216 20.68 5.59 -18.10
C ASP A 216 20.10 6.15 -19.42
N GLY A 217 18.83 5.82 -19.71
CA GLY A 217 18.11 6.36 -20.86
C GLY A 217 17.92 7.88 -20.77
N THR A 218 17.61 8.41 -19.58
CA THR A 218 17.47 9.85 -19.34
C THR A 218 18.79 10.59 -19.37
N ALA A 219 19.89 9.97 -18.94
CA ALA A 219 21.24 10.50 -19.11
C ALA A 219 21.60 10.61 -20.60
N THR A 220 21.26 9.59 -21.39
CA THR A 220 21.42 9.60 -22.86
C THR A 220 20.57 10.70 -23.50
N LEU A 221 19.30 10.84 -23.08
CA LEU A 221 18.41 11.91 -23.52
C LEU A 221 18.99 13.29 -23.17
N SER A 222 19.50 13.48 -21.95
CA SER A 222 20.13 14.73 -21.48
C SER A 222 21.35 15.11 -22.34
N SER A 223 22.19 14.14 -22.68
CA SER A 223 23.32 14.34 -23.59
C SER A 223 22.86 14.72 -25.01
N GLY A 224 21.86 14.03 -25.54
CA GLY A 224 21.24 14.36 -26.82
C GLY A 224 20.60 15.77 -26.81
N LEU A 225 19.95 16.14 -25.72
CA LEU A 225 19.39 17.47 -25.48
C LEU A 225 20.48 18.54 -25.45
N THR A 226 21.60 18.27 -24.80
CA THR A 226 22.75 19.19 -24.82
C THR A 226 23.22 19.43 -26.26
N THR A 227 23.31 18.38 -27.07
CA THR A 227 23.66 18.51 -28.49
C THR A 227 22.62 19.32 -29.27
N TYR A 228 21.34 19.02 -29.08
CA TYR A 228 20.24 19.74 -29.71
C TYR A 228 20.22 21.23 -29.32
N THR A 229 20.32 21.53 -28.02
CA THR A 229 20.27 22.90 -27.50
C THR A 229 21.45 23.73 -27.97
N ASN A 230 22.66 23.14 -28.05
CA ASN A 230 23.81 23.77 -28.68
C ASN A 230 23.58 24.06 -30.18
N GLY A 231 22.96 23.11 -30.90
CA GLY A 231 22.59 23.28 -32.30
C GLY A 231 21.59 24.41 -32.53
N VAL A 232 20.56 24.49 -31.69
CA VAL A 232 19.57 25.59 -31.70
C VAL A 232 20.24 26.92 -31.36
N SER A 233 21.14 26.96 -30.37
CA SER A 233 21.89 28.18 -30.06
C SER A 233 22.75 28.63 -31.23
N SER A 234 23.36 27.69 -31.96
CA SER A 234 24.17 27.97 -33.15
C SER A 234 23.31 28.49 -34.29
N LEU A 235 22.12 27.90 -34.50
CA LEU A 235 21.13 28.38 -35.47
C LEU A 235 20.66 29.80 -35.13
N ALA A 236 20.35 30.08 -33.87
CA ALA A 236 19.94 31.40 -33.41
C ALA A 236 21.04 32.43 -33.67
N SER A 237 22.28 32.14 -33.27
CA SER A 237 23.44 33.02 -33.54
C SER A 237 23.62 33.28 -35.03
N GLY A 238 23.63 32.23 -35.86
CA GLY A 238 23.79 32.37 -37.32
C GLY A 238 22.64 33.12 -37.99
N ALA A 239 21.40 32.92 -37.53
CA ALA A 239 20.24 33.65 -38.04
C ALA A 239 20.28 35.14 -37.65
N ASN A 240 20.67 35.46 -36.41
CA ASN A 240 20.87 36.86 -35.99
C ASN A 240 22.01 37.54 -36.77
N GLU A 241 23.11 36.83 -37.06
CA GLU A 241 24.20 37.35 -37.89
C GLU A 241 23.75 37.61 -39.33
N LEU A 242 22.98 36.69 -39.92
CA LEU A 242 22.40 36.87 -41.24
C LEU A 242 21.41 38.04 -41.28
N ASP A 243 20.61 38.22 -40.24
CA ASP A 243 19.67 39.35 -40.10
C ASP A 243 20.42 40.69 -40.07
N GLY A 244 21.49 40.78 -39.27
CA GLY A 244 22.38 41.94 -39.22
C GLY A 244 23.02 42.26 -40.57
N ASN A 245 23.52 41.24 -41.29
CA ASN A 245 24.10 41.41 -42.62
C ASN A 245 23.05 41.79 -43.69
N SER A 246 21.80 41.34 -43.53
CA SER A 246 20.70 41.67 -44.44
C SER A 246 20.33 43.16 -44.37
N ALA A 247 20.45 43.79 -43.19
CA ALA A 247 20.28 45.23 -43.06
C ALA A 247 21.32 46.05 -43.85
N ALA A 248 22.56 45.57 -43.91
CA ALA A 248 23.61 46.17 -44.74
C ALA A 248 23.29 46.04 -46.23
N LEU A 249 22.76 44.88 -46.66
CA LEU A 249 22.33 44.65 -48.04
C LEU A 249 21.19 45.58 -48.45
N VAL A 250 20.15 45.74 -47.61
CA VAL A 250 19.06 46.71 -47.84
C VAL A 250 19.62 48.13 -48.04
N SER A 251 20.56 48.53 -47.18
CA SER A 251 21.19 49.86 -47.25
C SER A 251 21.98 50.06 -48.55
N GLY A 252 22.74 49.06 -48.98
CA GLY A 252 23.49 49.10 -50.25
C GLY A 252 22.57 49.20 -51.48
N VAL A 253 21.45 48.48 -51.47
CA VAL A 253 20.46 48.57 -52.57
C VAL A 253 19.72 49.92 -52.54
N ALA A 254 19.46 50.48 -51.36
CA ALA A 254 18.90 51.83 -51.24
C ALA A 254 19.85 52.89 -51.82
N GLN A 255 21.16 52.79 -51.57
CA GLN A 255 22.17 53.64 -52.21
C GLN A 255 22.19 53.49 -53.74
N LEU A 256 22.06 52.27 -54.27
CA LEU A 256 21.96 52.04 -55.71
C LEU A 256 20.73 52.74 -56.29
N LYS A 257 19.59 52.71 -55.60
CA LYS A 257 18.39 53.44 -56.02
C LYS A 257 18.63 54.95 -56.02
N GLU A 258 19.28 55.48 -54.98
CA GLU A 258 19.63 56.90 -54.90
C GLU A 258 20.54 57.33 -56.05
N SER A 259 21.42 56.44 -56.56
CA SER A 259 22.30 56.73 -57.70
C SER A 259 21.58 57.16 -58.99
N SER A 260 20.28 56.84 -59.12
CA SER A 260 19.44 57.31 -60.22
C SER A 260 19.27 58.84 -60.24
N ALA A 261 19.39 59.52 -59.09
CA ALA A 261 19.34 60.97 -59.04
C ALA A 261 20.57 61.60 -59.73
N GLN A 262 21.76 60.99 -59.59
CA GLN A 262 22.97 61.41 -60.27
C GLN A 262 22.89 61.14 -61.79
N VAL A 263 22.30 60.01 -62.20
CA VAL A 263 22.06 59.74 -63.63
C VAL A 263 21.04 60.71 -64.21
N GLN A 264 20.04 61.13 -63.45
CA GLN A 264 19.08 62.16 -63.88
C GLN A 264 19.77 63.51 -64.17
N GLN A 265 20.76 63.91 -63.37
CA GLN A 265 21.56 65.11 -63.70
C GLN A 265 22.27 65.00 -65.05
N LEU A 266 22.70 63.78 -65.42
CA LEU A 266 23.33 63.52 -66.70
C LEU A 266 22.32 63.57 -67.86
N VAL A 267 21.06 63.14 -67.63
CA VAL A 267 19.94 63.33 -68.57
C VAL A 267 19.72 64.82 -68.81
N ASP A 268 19.63 65.61 -67.74
CA ASP A 268 19.38 67.05 -67.81
C ASP A 268 20.52 67.78 -68.55
N GLY A 269 21.78 67.38 -68.31
CA GLY A 269 22.95 67.88 -69.04
C GLY A 269 22.95 67.51 -70.52
N ALA A 270 22.58 66.27 -70.87
CA ALA A 270 22.49 65.83 -72.27
C ALA A 270 21.37 66.54 -73.04
N ASN A 271 20.24 66.80 -72.38
CA ASN A 271 19.16 67.63 -72.92
C ASN A 271 19.63 69.08 -73.13
N SER A 272 20.31 69.67 -72.14
CA SER A 272 20.86 71.02 -72.24
C SER A 272 21.88 71.17 -73.38
N LEU A 273 22.73 70.16 -73.61
CA LEU A 273 23.64 70.10 -74.75
C LEU A 273 22.87 70.04 -76.08
N THR A 274 21.84 69.21 -76.15
CA THR A 274 20.98 69.08 -77.34
C THR A 274 20.30 70.41 -77.66
N ASP A 275 19.74 71.08 -76.66
CA ASP A 275 19.13 72.42 -76.79
C ASP A 275 20.15 73.46 -77.26
N GLY A 276 21.38 73.42 -76.71
CA GLY A 276 22.48 74.30 -77.12
C GLY A 276 22.90 74.10 -78.57
N LEU A 277 23.00 72.85 -79.02
CA LEU A 277 23.32 72.50 -80.40
C LEU A 277 22.20 72.88 -81.37
N GLN A 278 20.93 72.75 -80.97
CA GLN A 278 19.80 73.23 -81.76
C GLN A 278 19.82 74.75 -81.94
N LYS A 279 20.11 75.50 -80.86
CA LYS A 279 20.29 76.97 -80.94
C LYS A 279 21.43 77.34 -81.89
N LEU A 280 22.56 76.63 -81.84
CA LEU A 280 23.69 76.84 -82.74
C LEU A 280 23.31 76.57 -84.20
N ALA A 281 22.63 75.45 -84.47
CA ALA A 281 22.11 75.12 -85.80
C ALA A 281 21.21 76.24 -86.36
N THR A 282 20.26 76.73 -85.55
CA THR A 282 19.41 77.85 -85.95
C THR A 282 20.22 79.11 -86.25
N ALA A 283 21.20 79.45 -85.41
CA ALA A 283 22.03 80.64 -85.60
C ALA A 283 22.98 80.57 -86.82
N THR A 284 23.37 79.36 -87.26
CA THR A 284 24.25 79.15 -88.42
C THR A 284 23.51 78.93 -89.74
N THR A 285 22.18 78.86 -89.71
CA THR A 285 21.36 78.68 -90.92
C THR A 285 21.26 80.00 -91.68
N LEU A 286 21.79 80.03 -92.91
CA LEU A 286 21.53 81.13 -93.84
C LEU A 286 20.14 80.93 -94.46
N SER A 287 19.29 81.94 -94.40
CA SER A 287 18.04 81.94 -95.15
C SER A 287 18.32 81.91 -96.66
N ALA A 288 17.33 81.45 -97.44
CA ALA A 288 17.43 81.46 -98.89
C ALA A 288 17.70 82.87 -99.45
N GLU A 289 17.15 83.89 -98.79
CA GLU A 289 17.34 85.29 -99.13
C GLU A 289 18.77 85.78 -98.82
N GLU A 290 19.29 85.49 -97.62
CA GLU A 290 20.66 85.86 -97.24
C GLU A 290 21.70 85.18 -98.12
N SER A 291 21.51 83.90 -98.42
CA SER A 291 22.38 83.15 -99.34
C SER A 291 22.35 83.75 -100.74
N ALA A 292 21.16 84.09 -101.27
CA ALA A 292 21.03 84.75 -102.56
C ALA A 292 21.71 86.13 -102.60
N ASN A 293 21.56 86.92 -101.53
CA ASN A 293 22.19 88.24 -101.40
C ASN A 293 23.72 88.14 -101.37
N ILE A 294 24.28 87.20 -100.60
CA ILE A 294 25.73 86.95 -100.56
C ILE A 294 26.25 86.52 -101.94
N GLN A 295 25.53 85.65 -102.65
CA GLN A 295 25.92 85.21 -104.00
C GLN A 295 25.84 86.34 -105.03
N SER A 296 24.85 87.22 -104.91
CA SER A 296 24.72 88.43 -105.73
C SER A 296 25.91 89.36 -105.51
N LEU A 297 26.30 89.59 -104.25
CA LEU A 297 27.45 90.42 -103.89
C LEU A 297 28.78 89.82 -104.38
N ILE A 298 28.98 88.50 -104.20
CA ILE A 298 30.14 87.77 -104.74
C ILE A 298 30.27 87.96 -106.25
N SER A 299 29.15 87.99 -106.97
CA SER A 299 29.12 88.16 -108.42
C SER A 299 29.25 89.62 -108.88
N GLY A 300 28.76 90.59 -108.09
CA GLY A 300 28.79 92.02 -108.41
C GLY A 300 30.14 92.70 -108.13
N LEU A 301 30.88 92.27 -107.10
CA LEU A 301 32.17 92.87 -106.73
C LEU A 301 33.23 92.80 -107.86
N PRO A 302 33.39 91.69 -108.61
CA PRO A 302 34.26 91.65 -109.78
C PRO A 302 33.83 92.62 -110.89
N GLN A 303 32.53 92.80 -111.11
CA GLN A 303 31.99 93.73 -112.11
C GLN A 303 32.30 95.19 -111.72
N LEU A 304 32.16 95.53 -110.44
CA LEU A 304 32.55 96.84 -109.92
C LEU A 304 34.05 97.09 -110.11
N ASN A 305 34.90 96.11 -109.82
CA ASN A 305 36.35 96.26 -110.05
C ASN A 305 36.65 96.51 -111.53
N ALA A 306 36.04 95.74 -112.44
CA ALA A 306 36.20 95.92 -113.87
C ALA A 306 35.78 97.33 -114.33
N GLY A 307 34.66 97.85 -113.83
CA GLY A 307 34.21 99.21 -114.11
C GLY A 307 35.19 100.29 -113.65
N ILE A 308 35.81 100.11 -112.47
CA ILE A 308 36.84 101.02 -111.95
C ILE A 308 38.12 100.95 -112.80
N GLN A 309 38.57 99.77 -113.21
CA GLN A 309 39.74 99.63 -114.09
C GLN A 309 39.51 100.31 -115.45
N GLN A 310 38.30 100.15 -116.01
CA GLN A 310 37.92 100.80 -117.26
C GLN A 310 37.95 102.32 -117.13
N LEU A 311 37.42 102.87 -116.03
CA LEU A 311 37.48 104.31 -115.75
C LEU A 311 38.93 104.82 -115.66
N ASN A 312 39.82 104.07 -115.01
CA ASN A 312 41.23 104.42 -114.91
C ASN A 312 41.93 104.45 -116.27
N ALA A 313 41.67 103.46 -117.12
CA ALA A 313 42.19 103.45 -118.48
C ALA A 313 41.72 104.69 -119.26
N SER A 314 40.43 104.99 -119.23
CA SER A 314 39.87 106.14 -119.95
C SER A 314 40.39 107.50 -119.47
N VAL A 315 40.66 107.67 -118.17
CA VAL A 315 41.19 108.93 -117.61
C VAL A 315 42.68 109.10 -117.90
N SER A 316 43.44 108.02 -118.00
CA SER A 316 44.89 108.07 -118.28
C SER A 316 45.24 108.56 -119.69
N GLU A 317 44.31 108.51 -120.65
CA GLU A 317 44.53 108.89 -122.06
C GLU A 317 44.29 110.39 -122.37
N ILE A 318 43.89 111.20 -121.39
CA ILE A 318 43.64 112.64 -121.57
C ILE A 318 44.99 113.39 -121.75
N SER A 319 45.16 114.14 -122.87
CA SER A 319 46.38 114.89 -123.20
C SER A 319 46.56 116.18 -122.38
N THR A 320 47.81 116.61 -122.16
CA THR A 320 48.19 117.69 -121.23
C THR A 320 48.75 118.97 -121.87
N GLU A 321 48.86 119.06 -123.20
CA GLU A 321 49.45 120.22 -123.91
C GLU A 321 48.40 121.04 -124.69
N VAL A 322 48.57 122.37 -124.69
CA VAL A 322 47.83 123.33 -125.54
C VAL A 322 48.85 124.05 -126.44
N ASP A 323 48.74 123.90 -127.76
CA ASP A 323 49.65 124.53 -128.72
C ASP A 323 49.36 126.03 -128.87
N THR A 324 50.18 126.85 -128.23
CA THR A 324 50.07 128.32 -128.22
C THR A 324 50.98 129.00 -129.24
N THR A 325 51.80 128.22 -129.97
CA THR A 325 52.89 128.73 -130.83
C THR A 325 52.38 129.66 -131.93
N LYS A 326 51.26 129.32 -132.58
CA LYS A 326 50.68 130.14 -133.67
C LYS A 326 50.19 131.50 -133.20
N ILE A 327 49.65 131.59 -131.99
CA ILE A 327 49.11 132.84 -131.43
C ILE A 327 50.27 133.74 -130.97
N SER A 328 51.30 133.16 -130.36
CA SER A 328 52.52 133.89 -130.01
C SER A 328 53.23 134.46 -131.25
N THR A 329 53.34 133.69 -132.34
CA THR A 329 53.92 134.20 -133.60
C THR A 329 53.10 135.36 -134.18
N ALA A 330 51.78 135.25 -134.21
CA ALA A 330 50.91 136.31 -134.73
C ALA A 330 51.01 137.61 -133.91
N LEU A 331 51.13 137.51 -132.59
CA LEU A 331 51.33 138.65 -131.70
C LEU A 331 52.67 139.34 -131.96
N SER A 332 53.75 138.57 -132.11
CA SER A 332 55.08 139.08 -132.47
C SER A 332 55.10 139.81 -133.82
N ASP A 333 54.38 139.29 -134.82
CA ASP A 333 54.29 139.92 -136.15
C ASP A 333 53.56 141.27 -136.09
N ILE A 334 52.48 141.37 -135.30
CA ILE A 334 51.73 142.63 -135.09
C ILE A 334 52.62 143.68 -134.42
N ALA A 335 53.40 143.28 -133.41
CA ALA A 335 54.35 144.18 -132.75
C ALA A 335 55.41 144.75 -133.72
N SER A 336 55.92 143.90 -134.62
CA SER A 336 56.92 144.29 -135.63
C SER A 336 56.35 145.28 -136.65
N GLN A 337 55.13 145.06 -137.13
CA GLN A 337 54.45 145.98 -138.06
C GLN A 337 54.18 147.35 -137.43
N ALA A 338 53.77 147.38 -136.15
CA ALA A 338 53.55 148.64 -135.43
C ALA A 338 54.85 149.47 -135.30
N GLN A 339 56.01 148.84 -135.07
CA GLN A 339 57.31 149.53 -135.09
C GLN A 339 57.72 150.02 -136.49
N GLY A 340 57.34 149.31 -137.54
CA GLY A 340 57.54 149.75 -138.92
C GLY A 340 56.79 151.04 -139.24
N ILE A 341 55.55 151.16 -138.76
CA ILE A 341 54.70 152.35 -138.92
C ILE A 341 55.32 153.56 -138.21
N LEU A 342 55.84 153.40 -136.99
CA LEU A 342 56.54 154.45 -136.25
C LEU A 342 57.73 155.04 -137.03
N LYS A 343 58.56 154.18 -137.63
CA LYS A 343 59.74 154.60 -138.41
C LYS A 343 59.38 155.28 -139.73
N ALA A 344 58.29 154.85 -140.38
CA ALA A 344 57.84 155.45 -141.62
C ALA A 344 57.32 156.89 -141.40
N GLU A 345 56.63 157.12 -140.28
CA GLU A 345 56.05 158.43 -139.97
C GLU A 345 57.10 159.49 -139.60
N GLU A 346 58.15 159.11 -138.85
CA GLU A 346 59.31 160.01 -138.63
C GLU A 346 59.95 160.45 -139.94
N LYS A 347 60.06 159.50 -140.91
CA LYS A 347 60.66 159.77 -142.21
C LYS A 347 59.80 160.68 -143.08
N ASP A 348 58.48 160.46 -143.11
CA ASP A 348 57.54 161.29 -143.88
C ASP A 348 57.45 162.71 -143.32
N SER A 349 57.36 162.85 -141.99
CA SER A 349 57.35 164.16 -141.33
C SER A 349 58.61 164.97 -141.63
N SER A 350 59.78 164.33 -141.62
CA SER A 350 61.04 164.99 -141.95
C SER A 350 61.13 165.39 -143.43
N ALA A 351 60.59 164.58 -144.34
CA ALA A 351 60.57 164.88 -145.78
C ALA A 351 59.64 166.06 -146.09
N ARG A 352 58.45 166.10 -145.48
CA ARG A 352 57.48 167.20 -145.62
C ARG A 352 58.03 168.52 -145.10
N LEU A 353 58.83 168.48 -144.04
CA LEU A 353 59.47 169.65 -143.47
C LEU A 353 60.52 170.24 -144.43
N THR A 354 61.38 169.39 -145.00
CA THR A 354 62.39 169.79 -145.98
C THR A 354 61.75 170.40 -147.23
N ALA A 355 60.71 169.76 -147.78
CA ALA A 355 60.05 170.23 -149.00
C ALA A 355 59.45 171.64 -148.89
N ILE A 356 58.97 172.02 -147.70
CA ILE A 356 58.40 173.35 -147.46
C ILE A 356 59.49 174.39 -147.23
N GLN A 357 60.58 174.02 -146.54
CA GLN A 357 61.72 174.91 -146.30
C GLN A 357 62.48 175.30 -147.58
N GLU A 358 62.45 174.47 -148.62
CA GLU A 358 63.08 174.78 -149.91
C GLU A 358 62.31 175.82 -150.75
N THR A 359 61.06 176.13 -150.44
CA THR A 359 60.27 177.05 -151.27
C THR A 359 60.74 178.50 -151.13
N ALA A 360 60.86 179.20 -152.27
CA ALA A 360 61.24 180.62 -152.31
C ALA A 360 60.32 181.52 -151.45
N ALA A 361 59.05 181.12 -151.30
CA ALA A 361 58.08 181.78 -150.42
C ALA A 361 58.43 181.65 -148.93
N TYR A 362 58.97 180.50 -148.49
CA TYR A 362 59.42 180.33 -147.11
C TYR A 362 60.66 181.18 -146.80
N GLN A 363 61.59 181.29 -147.76
CA GLN A 363 62.84 182.04 -147.57
C GLN A 363 62.67 183.56 -147.46
N SER A 364 61.55 184.11 -147.95
CA SER A 364 61.25 185.54 -147.79
C SER A 364 60.65 185.90 -146.43
N LEU A 365 60.28 184.90 -145.61
CA LEU A 365 59.63 185.10 -144.31
C LEU A 365 60.66 185.29 -143.19
N ASP A 366 60.30 186.05 -142.15
CA ASP A 366 61.17 186.25 -140.99
C ASP A 366 61.24 185.01 -140.08
N ALA A 367 62.23 184.97 -139.18
CA ALA A 367 62.50 183.79 -138.35
C ALA A 367 61.30 183.35 -137.48
N THR A 368 60.41 184.26 -137.12
CA THR A 368 59.21 183.98 -136.33
C THR A 368 58.16 183.28 -137.18
N GLN A 369 57.95 183.78 -138.40
CA GLN A 369 57.00 183.22 -139.36
C GLN A 369 57.46 181.86 -139.92
N GLN A 370 58.77 181.67 -140.07
CA GLN A 370 59.38 180.39 -140.42
C GLN A 370 59.14 179.31 -139.33
N ALA A 371 59.38 179.66 -138.06
CA ALA A 371 59.19 178.74 -136.94
C ALA A 371 57.74 178.28 -136.76
N GLU A 372 56.75 179.13 -137.06
CA GLU A 372 55.33 178.80 -136.96
C GLU A 372 54.91 177.71 -137.96
N LEU A 373 55.41 177.78 -139.20
CA LEU A 373 55.16 176.77 -140.25
C LEU A 373 55.79 175.41 -139.95
N VAL A 374 57.03 175.42 -139.43
CA VAL A 374 57.71 174.18 -138.98
C VAL A 374 56.94 173.48 -137.86
N ASN A 375 56.47 174.26 -136.88
CA ASN A 375 55.70 173.72 -135.76
C ASN A 375 54.34 173.16 -136.22
N ALA A 376 53.64 173.83 -137.13
CA ALA A 376 52.38 173.33 -137.67
C ALA A 376 52.52 171.95 -138.36
N LEU A 377 53.63 171.72 -139.07
CA LEU A 377 53.91 170.41 -139.69
C LEU A 377 54.27 169.32 -138.69
N ASN A 378 55.11 169.61 -137.69
CA ASN A 378 55.45 168.64 -136.63
C ASN A 378 54.22 168.23 -135.80
N THR A 379 53.24 169.13 -135.67
CA THR A 379 52.01 168.83 -134.94
C THR A 379 51.11 167.85 -135.71
N SER A 380 51.18 167.82 -137.05
CA SER A 380 50.36 166.95 -137.90
C SER A 380 50.87 165.52 -138.03
N GLY A 381 52.15 165.22 -137.72
CA GLY A 381 52.72 163.86 -137.74
C GLY A 381 52.62 163.10 -136.41
N ASN A 382 52.23 163.78 -135.32
CA ASN A 382 52.24 163.22 -133.95
C ASN A 382 51.11 162.21 -133.65
N SER A 383 50.06 162.12 -134.47
CA SER A 383 48.91 161.25 -134.18
C SER A 383 49.16 159.78 -134.54
N VAL A 384 49.87 159.52 -135.65
CA VAL A 384 50.10 158.16 -136.18
C VAL A 384 51.11 157.39 -135.33
N SER A 385 52.11 158.08 -134.78
CA SER A 385 53.12 157.48 -133.90
C SER A 385 52.54 156.98 -132.57
N GLN A 386 51.65 157.75 -131.93
CA GLN A 386 51.01 157.34 -130.66
C GLN A 386 50.16 156.08 -130.79
N GLN A 387 49.44 155.93 -131.90
CA GLN A 387 48.55 154.79 -132.14
C GLN A 387 49.34 153.49 -132.36
N ALA A 388 50.45 153.56 -133.09
CA ALA A 388 51.36 152.44 -133.26
C ALA A 388 52.05 152.04 -131.94
N GLN A 389 52.39 153.00 -131.08
CA GLN A 389 52.95 152.73 -129.76
C GLN A 389 51.97 151.98 -128.84
N GLN A 390 50.68 152.34 -128.89
CA GLN A 390 49.64 151.69 -128.09
C GLN A 390 49.43 150.21 -128.48
N ILE A 391 49.44 149.89 -129.79
CA ILE A 391 49.32 148.50 -130.28
C ILE A 391 50.45 147.62 -129.72
N LEU A 392 51.66 148.17 -129.60
CA LEU A 392 52.81 147.45 -129.06
C LEU A 392 52.59 147.04 -127.60
N THR A 393 51.98 147.91 -126.79
CA THR A 393 51.67 147.67 -125.38
C THR A 393 50.58 146.60 -125.21
N ASP A 394 49.54 146.63 -126.03
CA ASP A 394 48.44 145.67 -125.96
C ASP A 394 48.91 144.24 -126.32
N VAL A 395 49.80 144.11 -127.31
CA VAL A 395 50.41 142.83 -127.70
C VAL A 395 51.21 142.20 -126.56
N GLN A 396 52.05 142.99 -125.86
CA GLN A 396 52.85 142.50 -124.74
C GLN A 396 51.98 141.96 -123.59
N THR A 397 50.83 142.59 -123.37
CA THR A 397 49.86 142.15 -122.37
C THR A 397 49.24 140.80 -122.75
N MET A 398 48.90 140.61 -124.03
CA MET A 398 48.32 139.36 -124.54
C MET A 398 49.31 138.18 -124.49
N GLU A 399 50.61 138.39 -124.73
CA GLU A 399 51.63 137.34 -124.63
C GLU A 399 51.75 136.77 -123.21
N THR A 400 51.63 137.63 -122.20
CA THR A 400 51.71 137.24 -120.79
C THR A 400 50.53 136.34 -120.40
N ALA A 401 49.30 136.72 -120.78
CA ALA A 401 48.09 135.96 -120.46
C ALA A 401 48.05 134.56 -121.10
N LEU A 402 48.62 134.40 -122.29
CA LEU A 402 48.66 133.13 -123.01
C LEU A 402 49.51 132.06 -122.29
N THR A 403 50.55 132.49 -121.57
CA THR A 403 51.48 131.60 -120.86
C THR A 403 50.86 131.04 -119.58
N GLU A 404 50.05 131.82 -118.86
CA GLU A 404 49.42 131.36 -117.61
C GLU A 404 48.36 130.26 -117.85
N LEU A 405 47.61 130.36 -118.95
CA LEU A 405 46.52 129.43 -119.27
C LEU A 405 47.01 127.98 -119.50
N SER A 406 48.15 127.80 -120.16
CA SER A 406 48.70 126.46 -120.45
C SER A 406 49.08 125.71 -119.16
N SER A 407 49.67 126.42 -118.18
CA SER A 407 50.18 125.82 -116.95
C SER A 407 49.09 125.30 -115.99
N SER A 408 47.93 125.98 -115.92
CA SER A 408 46.85 125.65 -114.97
C SER A 408 46.11 124.36 -115.36
N LEU A 409 45.87 124.15 -116.65
CA LEU A 409 45.09 123.00 -117.15
C LEU A 409 45.84 121.67 -116.96
N SER A 410 47.13 121.62 -117.27
CA SER A 410 47.95 120.40 -117.11
C SER A 410 47.94 119.91 -115.66
N SER A 411 48.01 120.82 -114.67
CA SER A 411 48.04 120.46 -113.24
C SER A 411 46.75 119.77 -112.74
N LYS A 412 45.58 120.14 -113.28
CA LYS A 412 44.28 119.57 -112.88
C LYS A 412 44.07 118.19 -113.48
N VAL A 413 44.49 117.98 -114.73
CA VAL A 413 44.41 116.67 -115.43
C VAL A 413 45.28 115.64 -114.71
N THR A 414 46.52 115.98 -114.33
CA THR A 414 47.41 115.05 -113.61
C THR A 414 46.85 114.64 -112.24
N LYS A 415 46.20 115.55 -111.51
CA LYS A 415 45.55 115.21 -110.22
C LYS A 415 44.38 114.25 -110.39
N LEU A 416 43.58 114.42 -111.43
CA LEU A 416 42.48 113.51 -111.76
C LEU A 416 43.02 112.12 -112.11
N GLN A 417 44.04 112.04 -112.98
CA GLN A 417 44.71 110.79 -113.34
C GLN A 417 45.26 110.06 -112.10
N THR A 418 45.95 110.78 -111.22
CA THR A 418 46.50 110.20 -109.98
C THR A 418 45.41 109.64 -109.06
N SER A 419 44.32 110.39 -108.86
CA SER A 419 43.23 110.00 -107.95
C SER A 419 42.49 108.75 -108.47
N VAL A 420 42.23 108.69 -109.78
CA VAL A 420 41.55 107.54 -110.39
C VAL A 420 42.46 106.30 -110.37
N SER A 421 43.77 106.46 -110.60
CA SER A 421 44.74 105.37 -110.49
C SER A 421 44.86 104.81 -109.07
N GLN A 422 44.78 105.67 -108.04
CA GLN A 422 44.75 105.20 -106.65
C GLN A 422 43.49 104.37 -106.34
N ILE A 423 42.31 104.82 -106.78
CA ILE A 423 41.05 104.07 -106.60
C ILE A 423 41.13 102.71 -107.31
N ALA A 424 41.67 102.67 -108.53
CA ALA A 424 41.83 101.44 -109.29
C ALA A 424 42.81 100.45 -108.65
N ASN A 425 43.95 100.92 -108.15
CA ASN A 425 44.89 100.06 -107.43
C ASN A 425 44.26 99.51 -106.14
N GLN A 426 43.53 100.34 -105.39
CA GLN A 426 42.89 99.92 -104.15
C GLN A 426 41.74 98.93 -104.40
N SER A 427 40.94 99.15 -105.43
CA SER A 427 39.83 98.26 -105.79
C SER A 427 40.32 96.89 -106.23
N ASN A 428 41.47 96.82 -106.92
CA ASN A 428 42.05 95.58 -107.43
C ASN A 428 42.57 94.63 -106.34
N VAL A 429 42.73 95.13 -105.11
CA VAL A 429 43.11 94.33 -103.94
C VAL A 429 41.88 94.08 -103.04
N ALA A 430 41.14 95.13 -102.71
CA ALA A 430 40.06 95.06 -101.73
C ALA A 430 38.86 94.24 -102.22
N LEU A 431 38.45 94.38 -103.49
CA LEU A 431 37.26 93.72 -104.01
C LEU A 431 37.45 92.20 -104.18
N PRO A 432 38.57 91.69 -104.75
CA PRO A 432 38.85 90.25 -104.74
C PRO A 432 38.97 89.68 -103.32
N GLY A 433 39.62 90.40 -102.39
CA GLY A 433 39.71 89.99 -100.99
C GLY A 433 38.34 89.85 -100.31
N ALA A 434 37.41 90.77 -100.60
CA ALA A 434 36.03 90.70 -100.11
C ALA A 434 35.26 89.50 -100.67
N VAL A 435 35.44 89.17 -101.96
CA VAL A 435 34.83 87.98 -102.58
C VAL A 435 35.31 86.70 -101.89
N THR A 436 36.61 86.57 -101.65
CA THR A 436 37.18 85.42 -100.92
C THR A 436 36.60 85.34 -99.51
N ALA A 437 36.57 86.44 -98.76
CA ALA A 437 36.04 86.47 -97.40
C ALA A 437 34.55 86.07 -97.33
N LEU A 438 33.72 86.60 -98.23
CA LEU A 438 32.29 86.25 -98.30
C LEU A 438 32.07 84.79 -98.69
N THR A 439 32.86 84.28 -99.64
CA THR A 439 32.81 82.87 -100.05
C THR A 439 33.21 81.94 -98.89
N THR A 440 34.30 82.25 -98.20
CA THR A 440 34.76 81.49 -97.02
C THR A 440 33.76 81.53 -95.88
N LEU A 441 33.15 82.69 -95.62
CA LEU A 441 32.13 82.84 -94.59
C LEU A 441 30.87 82.03 -94.92
N SER A 442 30.34 82.14 -96.14
CA SER A 442 29.15 81.40 -96.57
C SER A 442 29.38 79.88 -96.55
N THR A 443 30.51 79.42 -97.08
CA THR A 443 30.86 77.99 -97.06
C THR A 443 31.11 77.49 -95.64
N GLY A 444 31.81 78.26 -94.80
CA GLY A 444 32.06 77.94 -93.39
C GLY A 444 30.78 77.83 -92.56
N LEU A 445 29.85 78.80 -92.69
CA LEU A 445 28.56 78.76 -92.01
C LEU A 445 27.73 77.53 -92.44
N ASN A 446 27.70 77.21 -93.73
CA ASN A 446 27.01 76.02 -94.22
C ASN A 446 27.62 74.72 -93.71
N GLN A 447 28.95 74.62 -93.64
CA GLN A 447 29.65 73.46 -93.09
C GLN A 447 29.35 73.29 -91.59
N VAL A 448 29.42 74.36 -90.81
CA VAL A 448 29.08 74.34 -89.37
C VAL A 448 27.61 73.96 -89.19
N ASN A 449 26.70 74.56 -89.96
CA ASN A 449 25.28 74.26 -89.90
C ASN A 449 25.01 72.79 -90.22
N THR A 450 25.61 72.28 -91.30
CA THR A 450 25.45 70.88 -91.71
C THR A 450 25.99 69.93 -90.66
N ALA A 451 27.20 70.16 -90.15
CA ALA A 451 27.80 69.33 -89.09
C ALA A 451 26.94 69.34 -87.81
N THR A 452 26.43 70.52 -87.42
CA THR A 452 25.59 70.67 -86.23
C THR A 452 24.25 69.95 -86.41
N THR A 453 23.56 70.18 -87.52
CA THR A 453 22.22 69.62 -87.77
C THR A 453 22.20 68.14 -88.09
N THR A 454 23.18 67.64 -88.85
CA THR A 454 23.15 66.25 -89.34
C THR A 454 23.90 65.26 -88.46
N GLN A 455 24.85 65.73 -87.64
CA GLN A 455 25.66 64.84 -86.80
C GLN A 455 25.51 65.16 -85.31
N LEU A 456 25.77 66.41 -84.91
CA LEU A 456 25.85 66.74 -83.48
C LEU A 456 24.49 66.70 -82.78
N VAL A 457 23.44 67.30 -83.34
CA VAL A 457 22.09 67.30 -82.75
C VAL A 457 21.50 65.88 -82.68
N PRO A 458 21.52 65.05 -83.75
CA PRO A 458 21.08 63.67 -83.66
C PRO A 458 21.90 62.84 -82.66
N GLY A 459 23.22 63.02 -82.64
CA GLY A 459 24.12 62.34 -81.71
C GLY A 459 23.85 62.71 -80.26
N SER A 460 23.66 64.00 -79.94
CA SER A 460 23.33 64.44 -78.58
C SER A 460 21.95 63.95 -78.14
N SER A 461 20.97 63.90 -79.05
CA SER A 461 19.63 63.37 -78.79
C SER A 461 19.66 61.85 -78.51
N GLN A 462 20.48 61.10 -79.24
CA GLN A 462 20.72 59.68 -78.96
C GLN A 462 21.37 59.47 -77.60
N ILE A 463 22.36 60.28 -77.24
CA ILE A 463 22.97 60.24 -75.90
C ILE A 463 21.94 60.54 -74.81
N ALA A 464 21.14 61.60 -74.97
CA ALA A 464 20.10 61.97 -74.00
C ALA A 464 19.06 60.86 -73.81
N SER A 465 18.58 60.25 -74.91
CA SER A 465 17.63 59.13 -74.86
C SER A 465 18.23 57.86 -74.27
N GLY A 466 19.50 57.55 -74.58
CA GLY A 466 20.23 56.43 -73.99
C GLY A 466 20.41 56.56 -72.49
N ILE A 467 20.83 57.74 -72.01
CA ILE A 467 20.98 58.02 -70.56
C ILE A 467 19.61 58.01 -69.87
N SER A 468 18.56 58.54 -70.50
CA SER A 468 17.19 58.51 -69.96
C SER A 468 16.66 57.07 -69.81
N THR A 469 16.93 56.22 -70.80
CA THR A 469 16.60 54.79 -70.75
C THR A 469 17.38 54.09 -69.63
N LEU A 470 18.68 54.36 -69.52
CA LEU A 470 19.52 53.85 -68.42
C LEU A 470 18.96 54.29 -67.06
N ASN A 471 18.59 55.55 -66.90
CA ASN A 471 18.07 56.07 -65.64
C ASN A 471 16.76 55.36 -65.25
N THR A 472 15.86 55.21 -66.21
CA THR A 472 14.58 54.52 -66.01
C THR A 472 14.80 53.07 -65.58
N LYS A 473 15.68 52.33 -66.29
CA LYS A 473 15.99 50.94 -65.98
C LYS A 473 16.70 50.77 -64.64
N LEU A 474 17.63 51.68 -64.31
CA LEU A 474 18.33 51.70 -63.03
C LEU A 474 17.34 51.94 -61.88
N SER A 475 16.48 52.96 -62.00
CA SER A 475 15.49 53.31 -60.97
C SER A 475 14.46 52.20 -60.74
N SER A 476 13.89 51.63 -61.81
CA SER A 476 12.93 50.54 -61.70
C SER A 476 13.58 49.26 -61.17
N GLY A 477 14.74 48.86 -61.72
CA GLY A 477 15.46 47.67 -61.31
C GLY A 477 15.96 47.74 -59.87
N ALA A 478 16.48 48.90 -59.44
CA ALA A 478 16.88 49.11 -58.05
C ALA A 478 15.67 49.10 -57.10
N SER A 479 14.50 49.58 -57.53
CA SER A 479 13.27 49.53 -56.71
C SER A 479 12.72 48.11 -56.56
N GLU A 480 12.72 47.32 -57.63
CA GLU A 480 12.35 45.90 -57.58
C GLU A 480 13.33 45.11 -56.71
N LEU A 481 14.64 45.32 -56.88
CA LEU A 481 15.66 44.70 -56.05
C LEU A 481 15.52 45.09 -54.58
N LEU A 482 15.25 46.37 -54.27
CA LEU A 482 15.03 46.84 -52.90
C LEU A 482 13.83 46.13 -52.26
N THR A 483 12.74 45.99 -53.02
CA THR A 483 11.53 45.28 -52.56
C THR A 483 11.84 43.80 -52.29
N GLY A 484 12.55 43.14 -53.20
CA GLY A 484 12.96 41.73 -53.06
C GLY A 484 13.88 41.53 -51.85
N VAL A 485 14.90 42.37 -51.68
CA VAL A 485 15.83 42.31 -50.55
C VAL A 485 15.13 42.64 -49.23
N THR A 486 14.18 43.57 -49.20
CA THR A 486 13.38 43.87 -48.00
C THR A 486 12.51 42.67 -47.59
N THR A 487 11.91 41.99 -48.57
CA THR A 487 11.12 40.77 -48.33
C THR A 487 11.99 39.63 -47.81
N TYR A 488 13.15 39.41 -48.44
CA TYR A 488 14.16 38.46 -47.98
C TYR A 488 14.59 38.76 -46.53
N THR A 489 14.94 40.02 -46.24
CA THR A 489 15.39 40.46 -44.91
C THR A 489 14.30 40.22 -43.87
N SER A 490 13.04 40.51 -44.19
CA SER A 490 11.91 40.22 -43.29
C SER A 490 11.77 38.72 -42.99
N GLY A 491 11.99 37.86 -43.98
CA GLY A 491 12.02 36.41 -43.79
C GLY A 491 13.18 35.96 -42.92
N VAL A 492 14.36 36.55 -43.08
CA VAL A 492 15.53 36.31 -42.21
C VAL A 492 15.23 36.72 -40.76
N SER A 493 14.64 37.90 -40.53
CA SER A 493 14.26 38.36 -39.19
C SER A 493 13.25 37.41 -38.53
N GLN A 494 12.33 36.84 -39.30
CA GLN A 494 11.36 35.86 -38.80
C GLN A 494 12.03 34.54 -38.41
N VAL A 495 12.99 34.06 -39.20
CA VAL A 495 13.81 32.88 -38.86
C VAL A 495 14.65 33.14 -37.60
N ALA A 496 15.29 34.31 -37.50
CA ALA A 496 16.05 34.69 -36.31
C ALA A 496 15.17 34.72 -35.06
N SER A 497 13.99 35.33 -35.15
CA SER A 497 13.01 35.37 -34.06
C SER A 497 12.56 33.96 -33.63
N GLY A 498 12.23 33.09 -34.58
CA GLY A 498 11.84 31.71 -34.30
C GLY A 498 12.98 30.89 -33.67
N ALA A 499 14.21 31.05 -34.15
CA ALA A 499 15.38 30.39 -33.59
C ALA A 499 15.68 30.86 -32.16
N ASN A 500 15.56 32.17 -31.89
CA ASN A 500 15.70 32.73 -30.54
C ASN A 500 14.61 32.19 -29.58
N GLN A 501 13.36 32.04 -30.05
CA GLN A 501 12.28 31.50 -29.23
C GLN A 501 12.47 30.02 -28.90
N LEU A 502 12.99 29.23 -29.87
CA LEU A 502 13.40 27.86 -29.62
C LEU A 502 14.55 27.78 -28.61
N ALA A 503 15.56 28.65 -28.77
CA ALA A 503 16.69 28.75 -27.84
C ALA A 503 16.24 29.10 -26.40
N ALA A 504 15.27 29.99 -26.24
CA ALA A 504 14.71 30.32 -24.92
C ALA A 504 14.02 29.11 -24.26
N SER A 505 13.32 28.30 -25.06
CA SER A 505 12.56 27.14 -24.60
C SER A 505 13.43 25.95 -24.20
N ASN A 506 14.66 25.89 -24.71
CA ASN A 506 15.65 24.84 -24.41
C ASN A 506 15.94 24.69 -22.91
N SER A 507 15.97 25.79 -22.16
CA SER A 507 16.25 25.79 -20.71
C SER A 507 15.21 24.99 -19.91
N GLN A 508 13.94 25.09 -20.28
CA GLN A 508 12.85 24.35 -19.66
C GLN A 508 12.92 22.87 -20.02
N LEU A 509 13.29 22.56 -21.27
CA LEU A 509 13.41 21.18 -21.75
C LEU A 509 14.59 20.45 -21.10
N THR A 510 15.75 21.09 -20.96
CA THR A 510 16.89 20.51 -20.24
C THR A 510 16.59 20.34 -18.75
N SER A 511 15.94 21.32 -18.12
CA SER A 511 15.52 21.22 -16.72
C SER A 511 14.56 20.05 -16.48
N GLY A 512 13.57 19.87 -17.36
CA GLY A 512 12.64 18.74 -17.28
C GLY A 512 13.32 17.37 -17.45
N ALA A 513 14.29 17.28 -18.36
CA ALA A 513 15.08 16.06 -18.54
C ALA A 513 15.95 15.75 -17.32
N SER A 514 16.60 16.75 -16.72
CA SER A 514 17.35 16.58 -15.46
C SER A 514 16.45 16.13 -14.31
N GLN A 515 15.24 16.68 -14.21
CA GLN A 515 14.30 16.31 -13.16
C GLN A 515 13.79 14.86 -13.31
N LEU A 516 13.57 14.42 -14.55
CA LEU A 516 13.24 13.02 -14.85
C LEU A 516 14.40 12.08 -14.51
N GLN A 517 15.64 12.47 -14.82
CA GLN A 517 16.83 11.70 -14.45
C GLN A 517 16.95 11.53 -12.93
N SER A 518 16.88 12.63 -12.17
CA SER A 518 16.92 12.57 -10.71
C SER A 518 15.80 11.71 -10.12
N GLY A 519 14.57 11.82 -10.66
CA GLY A 519 13.45 10.97 -10.22
C GLY A 519 13.66 9.48 -10.53
N ALA A 520 14.29 9.15 -11.67
CA ALA A 520 14.62 7.76 -12.01
C ALA A 520 15.71 7.18 -11.09
N GLU A 521 16.72 7.99 -10.74
CA GLU A 521 17.77 7.63 -9.78
C GLU A 521 17.19 7.42 -8.36
N GLU A 522 16.30 8.31 -7.90
CA GLU A 522 15.59 8.15 -6.62
C GLU A 522 14.71 6.89 -6.60
N LEU A 523 13.98 6.62 -7.68
CA LEU A 523 13.15 5.42 -7.79
C LEU A 523 13.99 4.13 -7.78
N ALA A 524 15.13 4.12 -8.46
CA ALA A 524 16.07 3.00 -8.45
C ALA A 524 16.60 2.75 -7.03
N SER A 525 17.07 3.82 -6.36
CA SER A 525 17.57 3.74 -4.99
C SER A 525 16.50 3.26 -4.00
N GLY A 526 15.30 3.83 -4.06
CA GLY A 526 14.18 3.44 -3.20
C GLY A 526 13.74 2.00 -3.42
N SER A 527 13.70 1.54 -4.68
CA SER A 527 13.38 0.15 -5.02
C SER A 527 14.43 -0.82 -4.48
N SER A 528 15.72 -0.50 -4.59
CA SER A 528 16.80 -1.29 -4.00
C SER A 528 16.74 -1.33 -2.48
N GLN A 529 16.39 -0.22 -1.83
CA GLN A 529 16.25 -0.17 -0.38
C GLN A 529 15.06 -1.01 0.11
N LEU A 530 13.93 -0.96 -0.61
CA LEU A 530 12.79 -1.84 -0.34
C LEU A 530 13.15 -3.31 -0.58
N ALA A 531 13.91 -3.63 -1.64
CA ALA A 531 14.36 -5.00 -1.92
C ALA A 531 15.21 -5.55 -0.77
N ALA A 532 16.17 -4.77 -0.27
CA ALA A 532 16.99 -5.15 0.88
C ALA A 532 16.17 -5.34 2.17
N GLY A 533 15.15 -4.49 2.38
CA GLY A 533 14.18 -4.67 3.48
C GLY A 533 13.35 -5.95 3.32
N SER A 534 12.93 -6.26 2.10
CA SER A 534 12.20 -7.50 1.76
C SER A 534 13.07 -8.74 1.96
N ASP A 535 14.36 -8.70 1.64
CA ASP A 535 15.31 -9.78 1.96
C ASP A 535 15.44 -10.04 3.46
N THR A 536 15.44 -8.96 4.24
CA THR A 536 15.45 -9.04 5.70
C THR A 536 14.16 -9.69 6.22
N LEU A 537 13.01 -9.31 5.65
CA LEU A 537 11.72 -9.92 5.98
C LEU A 537 11.68 -11.40 5.62
N THR A 538 12.13 -11.77 4.42
CA THR A 538 12.22 -13.16 3.97
C THR A 538 13.08 -13.98 4.95
N SER A 539 14.26 -13.48 5.32
CA SER A 539 15.15 -14.14 6.29
C SER A 539 14.49 -14.33 7.67
N GLY A 540 13.73 -13.32 8.13
CA GLY A 540 12.94 -13.42 9.36
C GLY A 540 11.83 -14.46 9.26
N LEU A 541 11.15 -14.55 8.12
CA LEU A 541 10.12 -15.56 7.85
C LEU A 541 10.72 -16.97 7.78
N THR A 542 11.88 -17.18 7.16
CA THR A 542 12.60 -18.47 7.19
C THR A 542 12.88 -18.91 8.63
N THR A 543 13.28 -17.96 9.49
CA THR A 543 13.54 -18.23 10.91
C THR A 543 12.26 -18.61 11.64
N LEU A 544 11.16 -17.90 11.40
CA LEU A 544 9.84 -18.21 11.94
C LEU A 544 9.35 -19.59 11.49
N THR A 545 9.40 -19.89 10.19
CA THR A 545 9.06 -21.20 9.60
C THR A 545 9.84 -22.32 10.28
N SER A 546 11.15 -22.14 10.48
CA SER A 546 12.00 -23.13 11.15
C SER A 546 11.61 -23.33 12.63
N GLY A 547 11.29 -22.26 13.34
CA GLY A 547 10.83 -22.30 14.73
C GLY A 547 9.48 -23.01 14.88
N ILE A 548 8.52 -22.72 14.00
CA ILE A 548 7.21 -23.38 13.99
C ILE A 548 7.37 -24.87 13.69
N SER A 549 8.19 -25.24 12.70
CA SER A 549 8.47 -26.64 12.36
C SER A 549 9.02 -27.42 13.58
N THR A 550 9.93 -26.81 14.33
CA THR A 550 10.49 -27.39 15.56
C THR A 550 9.42 -27.58 16.64
N LEU A 551 8.56 -26.57 16.85
CA LEU A 551 7.46 -26.64 17.81
C LEU A 551 6.47 -27.76 17.44
N THR A 552 6.02 -27.80 16.19
CA THR A 552 5.09 -28.82 15.70
C THR A 552 5.66 -30.23 15.87
N SER A 553 6.93 -30.44 15.52
CA SER A 553 7.61 -31.72 15.73
C SER A 553 7.65 -32.12 17.21
N SER A 554 7.91 -31.17 18.10
CA SER A 554 7.99 -31.42 19.55
C SER A 554 6.62 -31.74 20.16
N LEU A 555 5.56 -31.08 19.68
CA LEU A 555 4.18 -31.35 20.10
C LEU A 555 3.70 -32.73 19.63
N SER A 556 4.01 -33.10 18.39
CA SER A 556 3.74 -34.44 17.86
C SER A 556 4.46 -35.51 18.68
N GLU A 557 5.74 -35.30 18.99
CA GLU A 557 6.51 -36.25 19.80
C GLU A 557 5.99 -36.36 21.24
N ALA A 558 5.53 -35.25 21.84
CA ALA A 558 4.89 -35.24 23.14
C ALA A 558 3.53 -35.98 23.14
N SER A 559 2.73 -35.83 22.07
CA SER A 559 1.47 -36.57 21.87
C SER A 559 1.72 -38.09 21.84
N ASP A 560 2.76 -38.52 21.11
CA ASP A 560 3.13 -39.94 21.01
C ASP A 560 3.64 -40.51 22.35
N GLN A 561 4.44 -39.74 23.08
CA GLN A 561 5.01 -40.16 24.38
C GLN A 561 4.00 -40.17 25.53
N LEU A 562 2.89 -39.41 25.41
CA LEU A 562 1.86 -39.36 26.46
C LEU A 562 1.13 -40.70 26.64
N SER A 563 1.26 -41.64 25.70
CA SER A 563 0.77 -43.02 25.87
C SER A 563 1.46 -43.83 27.00
N LEU A 564 2.52 -43.30 27.65
CA LEU A 564 3.42 -44.10 28.49
C LEU A 564 3.76 -43.57 29.91
N VAL A 565 3.12 -42.54 30.46
CA VAL A 565 3.52 -41.97 31.78
C VAL A 565 2.32 -41.45 32.58
N SER A 566 2.19 -41.56 33.91
CA SER A 566 2.59 -42.52 34.95
C SER A 566 1.81 -42.11 36.21
N VAL A 567 1.08 -43.03 36.84
CA VAL A 567 0.43 -42.77 38.14
C VAL A 567 1.51 -42.74 39.22
N THR A 568 1.54 -41.70 40.07
CA THR A 568 2.46 -41.61 41.22
C THR A 568 2.18 -42.73 42.24
N ASN A 569 3.23 -43.30 42.83
CA ASN A 569 3.14 -44.44 43.77
C ASN A 569 2.21 -44.19 44.99
N LYS A 570 2.07 -42.93 45.45
CA LYS A 570 1.18 -42.57 46.57
C LYS A 570 -0.30 -42.71 46.16
N ASN A 571 -0.67 -42.17 45.00
CA ASN A 571 -2.04 -42.21 44.48
C ASN A 571 -2.41 -43.63 44.05
N ALA A 572 -1.49 -44.36 43.40
CA ALA A 572 -1.71 -45.77 43.03
C ALA A 572 -2.03 -46.66 44.23
N LYS A 573 -1.31 -46.49 45.35
CA LYS A 573 -1.50 -47.30 46.55
C LYS A 573 -2.82 -46.99 47.27
N LEU A 574 -3.24 -45.72 47.28
CA LEU A 574 -4.48 -45.29 47.92
C LEU A 574 -5.71 -45.60 47.04
N VAL A 575 -5.57 -45.57 45.72
CA VAL A 575 -6.61 -46.02 44.78
C VAL A 575 -6.81 -47.53 44.83
N SER A 576 -5.73 -48.32 44.95
CA SER A 576 -5.83 -49.79 45.01
C SER A 576 -6.46 -50.34 46.29
N ASN A 577 -6.57 -49.51 47.34
CA ASN A 577 -7.15 -49.90 48.63
C ASN A 577 -7.72 -48.65 49.36
N PRO A 578 -8.79 -48.04 48.83
CA PRO A 578 -9.27 -46.72 49.24
C PRO A 578 -10.09 -46.76 50.53
N VAL A 579 -10.61 -47.94 50.89
CA VAL A 579 -11.50 -48.12 52.04
C VAL A 579 -10.78 -48.87 53.17
N SER A 580 -10.86 -48.33 54.38
CA SER A 580 -10.56 -49.01 55.63
C SER A 580 -11.85 -49.23 56.42
N THR A 581 -11.88 -50.26 57.25
CA THR A 581 -12.99 -50.51 58.17
C THR A 581 -12.50 -50.43 59.61
N LYS A 582 -13.38 -50.04 60.53
CA LYS A 582 -13.09 -50.00 61.97
C LYS A 582 -14.22 -50.67 62.74
N GLU A 583 -13.91 -51.80 63.37
CA GLU A 583 -14.83 -52.55 64.21
C GLU A 583 -14.86 -52.02 65.64
N THR A 584 -16.04 -52.00 66.24
CA THR A 584 -16.24 -51.82 67.68
C THR A 584 -17.15 -52.94 68.20
N ASP A 585 -16.76 -53.64 69.26
CA ASP A 585 -17.62 -54.60 69.96
C ASP A 585 -17.52 -54.30 71.46
N ASN A 586 -18.67 -54.05 72.09
CA ASN A 586 -18.76 -53.69 73.51
C ASN A 586 -18.96 -54.92 74.41
N ASP A 587 -19.14 -56.12 73.84
CA ASP A 587 -19.33 -57.36 74.57
C ASP A 587 -17.97 -58.04 74.88
N SER A 588 -17.88 -58.73 76.02
CA SER A 588 -16.66 -59.43 76.42
C SER A 588 -16.64 -60.90 75.96
N VAL A 589 -16.66 -61.15 74.64
CA VAL A 589 -16.63 -62.51 74.07
C VAL A 589 -15.41 -62.73 73.18
N LYS A 590 -14.31 -63.21 73.78
CA LYS A 590 -13.04 -63.45 73.07
C LYS A 590 -13.02 -64.76 72.26
N VAL A 591 -13.80 -65.75 72.65
CA VAL A 591 -13.80 -67.10 72.05
C VAL A 591 -15.21 -67.66 71.94
N ASN A 592 -15.45 -68.49 70.92
CA ASN A 592 -16.73 -69.15 70.67
C ASN A 592 -17.25 -69.93 71.89
N GLY A 593 -16.36 -70.49 72.71
CA GLY A 593 -16.73 -71.22 73.93
C GLY A 593 -17.55 -70.38 74.92
N ILE A 594 -17.24 -69.08 75.04
CA ILE A 594 -17.99 -68.15 75.93
C ILE A 594 -19.36 -67.85 75.31
N GLY A 595 -19.43 -67.59 73.99
CA GLY A 595 -20.69 -67.34 73.28
C GLY A 595 -21.67 -68.53 73.30
N MET A 596 -21.15 -69.75 73.29
CA MET A 596 -21.94 -71.00 73.31
C MET A 596 -22.31 -71.48 74.72
N ALA A 597 -21.63 -71.01 75.76
CA ALA A 597 -21.83 -71.46 77.14
C ALA A 597 -23.30 -71.33 77.63
N PRO A 598 -24.03 -70.20 77.43
CA PRO A 598 -25.45 -70.09 77.78
C PRO A 598 -26.31 -71.26 77.30
N TYR A 599 -26.10 -71.68 76.05
CA TYR A 599 -26.82 -72.76 75.41
C TYR A 599 -26.45 -74.13 75.99
N MET A 600 -25.15 -74.42 76.10
CA MET A 600 -24.66 -75.69 76.65
C MET A 600 -25.05 -75.88 78.12
N ILE A 601 -25.07 -74.79 78.89
CA ILE A 601 -25.55 -74.79 80.28
C ILE A 601 -27.04 -75.16 80.31
N ALA A 602 -27.87 -74.51 79.50
CA ALA A 602 -29.31 -74.78 79.47
C ALA A 602 -29.64 -76.23 79.07
N VAL A 603 -28.93 -76.77 78.06
CA VAL A 603 -29.06 -78.17 77.64
C VAL A 603 -28.64 -79.12 78.77
N SER A 604 -27.51 -78.84 79.43
CA SER A 604 -27.01 -79.65 80.55
C SER A 604 -28.00 -79.69 81.72
N LEU A 605 -28.62 -78.57 82.06
CA LEU A 605 -29.67 -78.50 83.09
C LEU A 605 -30.89 -79.36 82.74
N MET A 606 -31.30 -79.40 81.47
CA MET A 606 -32.37 -80.30 81.03
C MET A 606 -31.97 -81.78 81.14
N VAL A 607 -30.71 -82.11 80.81
CA VAL A 607 -30.18 -83.49 80.96
C VAL A 607 -30.15 -83.90 82.43
N VAL A 608 -29.78 -82.99 83.34
CA VAL A 608 -29.89 -83.21 84.79
C VAL A 608 -31.35 -83.47 85.20
N ALA A 609 -32.30 -82.71 84.66
CA ALA A 609 -33.72 -82.92 84.93
C ALA A 609 -34.24 -84.28 84.45
N LEU A 610 -33.88 -84.69 83.24
CA LEU A 610 -34.23 -85.99 82.64
C LEU A 610 -33.62 -87.15 83.43
N SER A 611 -32.30 -87.13 83.63
CA SER A 611 -31.59 -88.21 84.35
C SER A 611 -32.11 -88.37 85.79
N THR A 612 -32.38 -87.26 86.49
CA THR A 612 -32.92 -87.28 87.85
C THR A 612 -34.28 -87.97 87.90
N ASN A 613 -35.19 -87.64 86.99
CA ASN A 613 -36.54 -88.21 87.01
C ASN A 613 -36.58 -89.68 86.55
N VAL A 614 -35.61 -90.11 85.73
CA VAL A 614 -35.46 -91.51 85.34
C VAL A 614 -34.83 -92.34 86.46
N ILE A 615 -33.72 -91.88 87.04
CA ILE A 615 -32.96 -92.60 88.08
C ILE A 615 -33.74 -92.64 89.40
N PHE A 616 -34.28 -91.49 89.83
CA PHE A 616 -35.04 -91.36 91.06
C PHE A 616 -36.54 -91.38 90.80
N ALA A 617 -37.01 -92.20 89.84
CA ALA A 617 -38.42 -92.37 89.54
C ALA A 617 -39.23 -92.80 90.79
N SER A 618 -38.67 -93.73 91.57
CA SER A 618 -39.24 -94.27 92.81
C SER A 618 -38.79 -93.49 94.06
N SER A 619 -39.59 -93.59 95.14
CA SER A 619 -39.27 -92.99 96.44
C SER A 619 -38.00 -93.59 97.05
N LEU A 620 -37.00 -92.77 97.41
CA LEU A 620 -35.77 -93.23 98.07
C LEU A 620 -36.05 -93.95 99.40
N SER A 621 -37.12 -93.57 100.10
CA SER A 621 -37.47 -94.20 101.38
C SER A 621 -38.22 -95.52 101.22
N GLY A 622 -38.47 -95.97 99.97
CA GLY A 622 -39.27 -97.16 99.65
C GLY A 622 -40.76 -97.06 100.05
N ARG A 623 -41.19 -95.93 100.62
CA ARG A 623 -42.58 -95.74 101.08
C ARG A 623 -43.50 -95.43 99.91
N PRO A 624 -44.67 -96.08 99.80
CA PRO A 624 -45.66 -95.74 98.78
C PRO A 624 -46.26 -94.36 99.07
N VAL A 625 -46.47 -93.58 98.02
CA VAL A 625 -47.00 -92.21 98.12
C VAL A 625 -48.52 -92.23 98.11
N LYS A 626 -49.17 -91.59 99.10
CA LYS A 626 -50.62 -91.74 99.30
C LYS A 626 -51.48 -90.83 98.42
N ASN A 627 -50.99 -89.63 98.09
CA ASN A 627 -51.73 -88.66 97.29
C ASN A 627 -50.79 -87.76 96.46
N ARG A 628 -51.37 -87.02 95.51
CA ARG A 628 -50.64 -86.12 94.58
C ARG A 628 -49.82 -85.02 95.27
N PHE A 629 -50.24 -84.56 96.44
CA PHE A 629 -49.54 -83.51 97.19
C PHE A 629 -48.32 -84.07 97.94
N GLU A 630 -48.42 -85.28 98.49
CA GLU A 630 -47.26 -85.98 99.06
C GLU A 630 -46.22 -86.30 97.97
N TRP A 631 -46.67 -86.69 96.76
CA TRP A 631 -45.78 -86.91 95.61
C TRP A 631 -45.07 -85.62 95.21
N ALA A 632 -45.82 -84.54 95.05
CA ALA A 632 -45.26 -83.25 94.69
C ALA A 632 -44.29 -82.72 95.75
N LYS A 633 -44.62 -82.82 97.05
CA LYS A 633 -43.71 -82.40 98.13
C LYS A 633 -42.42 -83.22 98.15
N GLN A 634 -42.53 -84.53 97.95
CA GLN A 634 -41.38 -85.41 97.87
C GLN A 634 -40.49 -85.08 96.66
N LYS A 635 -41.08 -84.96 95.48
CA LYS A 635 -40.34 -84.65 94.25
C LYS A 635 -39.78 -83.24 94.29
N LEU A 636 -40.51 -82.26 94.79
CA LEU A 636 -40.03 -80.89 94.96
C LEU A 636 -38.77 -80.86 95.85
N PHE A 637 -38.77 -81.59 96.97
CA PHE A 637 -37.60 -81.63 97.85
C PHE A 637 -36.40 -82.32 97.20
N ILE A 638 -36.58 -83.54 96.68
CA ILE A 638 -35.47 -84.33 96.13
C ILE A 638 -34.98 -83.76 94.80
N ASN A 639 -35.89 -83.50 93.86
CA ASN A 639 -35.55 -82.94 92.56
C ASN A 639 -35.08 -81.48 92.69
N GLY A 640 -35.62 -80.70 93.63
CA GLY A 640 -35.14 -79.34 93.92
C GLY A 640 -33.72 -79.33 94.50
N LEU A 641 -33.40 -80.25 95.41
CA LEU A 641 -32.04 -80.41 95.94
C LEU A 641 -31.06 -80.86 94.86
N ILE A 642 -31.40 -81.87 94.07
CA ILE A 642 -30.54 -82.36 92.97
C ILE A 642 -30.38 -81.29 91.88
N SER A 643 -31.43 -80.54 91.54
CA SER A 643 -31.36 -79.44 90.59
C SER A 643 -30.44 -78.32 91.07
N THR A 644 -30.53 -77.96 92.36
CA THR A 644 -29.65 -76.94 92.96
C THR A 644 -28.19 -77.39 92.97
N VAL A 645 -27.91 -78.61 93.44
CA VAL A 645 -26.55 -79.16 93.45
C VAL A 645 -26.01 -79.31 92.03
N GLY A 646 -26.80 -79.85 91.10
CA GLY A 646 -26.43 -79.99 89.69
C GLY A 646 -26.14 -78.65 89.02
N SER A 647 -26.91 -77.61 89.35
CA SER A 647 -26.68 -76.24 88.87
C SER A 647 -25.35 -75.66 89.39
N LEU A 648 -25.04 -75.84 90.68
CA LEU A 648 -23.78 -75.39 91.28
C LEU A 648 -22.57 -76.16 90.75
N VAL A 649 -22.69 -77.48 90.60
CA VAL A 649 -21.64 -78.32 90.01
C VAL A 649 -21.40 -77.93 88.55
N LEU A 650 -22.46 -77.69 87.77
CA LEU A 650 -22.35 -77.22 86.39
C LEU A 650 -21.64 -75.86 86.32
N TYR A 651 -22.00 -74.91 87.18
CA TYR A 651 -21.32 -73.61 87.24
C TYR A 651 -19.84 -73.75 87.65
N GLY A 652 -19.53 -74.59 88.64
CA GLY A 652 -18.14 -74.88 89.00
C GLY A 652 -17.35 -75.56 87.88
N ALA A 653 -17.98 -76.47 87.12
CA ALA A 653 -17.35 -77.19 86.03
C ALA A 653 -16.94 -76.26 84.88
N ILE A 654 -17.79 -75.30 84.51
CA ILE A 654 -17.48 -74.36 83.43
C ILE A 654 -16.35 -73.38 83.81
N GLN A 655 -16.20 -73.02 85.09
CA GLN A 655 -15.11 -72.16 85.56
C GLN A 655 -13.72 -72.78 85.29
N PHE A 656 -13.58 -74.11 85.35
CA PHE A 656 -12.33 -74.79 84.97
C PHE A 656 -11.97 -74.67 83.49
N LEU A 657 -12.92 -74.26 82.63
CA LEU A 657 -12.69 -74.00 81.21
C LEU A 657 -12.25 -72.56 80.94
N GLY A 658 -11.92 -71.77 81.97
CA GLY A 658 -11.54 -70.35 81.84
C GLY A 658 -12.74 -69.43 81.59
N PHE A 659 -13.93 -69.85 82.05
CA PHE A 659 -15.17 -69.09 81.92
C PHE A 659 -15.29 -68.07 83.05
N GLU A 660 -15.32 -66.79 82.70
CA GLU A 660 -15.62 -65.68 83.61
C GLU A 660 -16.91 -65.00 83.13
N ALA A 661 -17.90 -64.86 84.02
CA ALA A 661 -19.15 -64.17 83.70
C ALA A 661 -19.06 -62.71 84.15
N ASN A 662 -19.51 -61.78 83.30
CA ASN A 662 -19.57 -60.35 83.64
C ASN A 662 -20.33 -60.09 84.96
N TYR A 663 -21.36 -60.90 85.25
CA TYR A 663 -22.21 -60.79 86.44
C TYR A 663 -22.40 -62.15 87.14
N GLU A 664 -21.34 -62.67 87.75
CA GLU A 664 -21.27 -64.01 88.39
C GLU A 664 -22.51 -64.40 89.22
N TRP A 665 -22.93 -63.56 90.18
CA TRP A 665 -24.06 -63.88 91.06
C TRP A 665 -25.39 -63.96 90.32
N LYS A 666 -25.61 -63.11 89.31
CA LYS A 666 -26.81 -63.16 88.47
C LYS A 666 -26.79 -64.43 87.61
N THR A 667 -25.63 -64.82 87.10
CA THR A 667 -25.45 -66.07 86.35
C THR A 667 -25.80 -67.28 87.21
N ILE A 668 -25.23 -67.40 88.41
CA ILE A 668 -25.52 -68.52 89.33
C ILE A 668 -27.02 -68.59 89.64
N LEU A 669 -27.66 -67.46 89.96
CA LEU A 669 -29.09 -67.39 90.23
C LEU A 669 -29.90 -67.91 89.05
N LEU A 670 -29.57 -67.46 87.83
CA LEU A 670 -30.29 -67.85 86.62
C LEU A 670 -30.09 -69.33 86.27
N ILE A 671 -28.90 -69.89 86.49
CA ILE A 671 -28.64 -71.33 86.32
C ILE A 671 -29.52 -72.14 87.29
N ILE A 672 -29.60 -71.74 88.57
CA ILE A 672 -30.45 -72.41 89.56
C ILE A 672 -31.92 -72.30 89.17
N LEU A 673 -32.41 -71.10 88.84
CA LEU A 673 -33.80 -70.88 88.44
C LEU A 673 -34.16 -71.65 87.16
N GLY A 674 -33.28 -71.62 86.16
CA GLY A 674 -33.42 -72.39 84.93
C GLY A 674 -33.43 -73.89 85.22
N GLY A 675 -32.51 -74.37 86.05
CA GLY A 675 -32.44 -75.76 86.50
C GLY A 675 -33.73 -76.20 87.19
N TRP A 676 -34.30 -75.38 88.07
CA TRP A 676 -35.58 -75.67 88.72
C TRP A 676 -36.74 -75.69 87.73
N THR A 677 -36.77 -74.73 86.80
CA THR A 677 -37.81 -74.62 85.79
C THR A 677 -37.85 -75.85 84.90
N LEU A 678 -36.70 -76.27 84.36
CA LEU A 678 -36.59 -77.46 83.52
C LEU A 678 -36.82 -78.74 84.34
N MET A 679 -36.37 -78.79 85.60
CA MET A 679 -36.67 -79.89 86.51
C MET A 679 -38.16 -80.04 86.76
N ALA A 680 -38.89 -78.95 86.98
CA ALA A 680 -40.33 -78.95 87.18
C ALA A 680 -41.07 -79.42 85.91
N LEU A 681 -40.64 -78.97 84.73
CA LEU A 681 -41.18 -79.44 83.44
C LEU A 681 -41.07 -80.97 83.31
N VAL A 682 -39.87 -81.52 83.47
CA VAL A 682 -39.65 -82.97 83.33
C VAL A 682 -40.40 -83.73 84.42
N THR A 683 -40.37 -83.24 85.67
CA THR A 683 -41.07 -83.88 86.79
C THR A 683 -42.57 -83.94 86.55
N ALA A 684 -43.16 -82.87 86.00
CA ALA A 684 -44.58 -82.84 85.66
C ALA A 684 -44.93 -83.89 84.59
N LEU A 685 -44.16 -83.95 83.51
CA LEU A 685 -44.38 -84.88 82.41
C LEU A 685 -44.19 -86.33 82.86
N VAL A 686 -43.09 -86.67 83.55
CA VAL A 686 -42.84 -88.02 84.08
C VAL A 686 -43.87 -88.41 85.16
N GLY A 687 -44.37 -87.44 85.93
CA GLY A 687 -45.44 -87.64 86.90
C GLY A 687 -46.78 -88.06 86.29
N TRP A 688 -47.05 -87.65 85.05
CA TRP A 688 -48.23 -88.09 84.32
C TRP A 688 -48.18 -89.57 83.95
N ASP A 689 -47.04 -89.99 83.39
CA ASP A 689 -46.75 -91.38 83.07
C ASP A 689 -45.23 -91.58 82.96
N ASN A 690 -44.70 -92.62 83.61
CA ASN A 690 -43.26 -92.81 83.67
C ASN A 690 -42.61 -93.06 82.28
N ARG A 691 -43.32 -93.77 81.38
CA ARG A 691 -42.80 -94.10 80.05
C ARG A 691 -43.10 -92.98 79.04
N TYR A 692 -44.36 -92.57 78.92
CA TYR A 692 -44.78 -91.55 77.96
C TYR A 692 -44.32 -90.14 78.36
N GLY A 693 -44.26 -89.85 79.67
CA GLY A 693 -43.76 -88.58 80.19
C GLY A 693 -42.26 -88.39 79.97
N SER A 694 -41.47 -89.44 80.16
CA SER A 694 -40.04 -89.43 79.82
C SER A 694 -39.82 -89.23 78.32
N PHE A 695 -40.63 -89.90 77.49
CA PHE A 695 -40.61 -89.71 76.04
C PHE A 695 -40.96 -88.27 75.62
N LEU A 696 -42.03 -87.70 76.17
CA LEU A 696 -42.44 -86.32 75.85
C LEU A 696 -41.43 -85.29 76.37
N SER A 697 -40.81 -85.54 77.52
CA SER A 697 -39.72 -84.69 78.05
C SER A 697 -38.50 -84.69 77.12
N LEU A 698 -38.23 -85.83 76.48
CA LEU A 698 -37.18 -85.91 75.48
C LEU A 698 -37.55 -85.13 74.21
N ILE A 699 -38.78 -85.26 73.69
CA ILE A 699 -39.26 -84.41 72.58
C ILE A 699 -39.13 -82.91 72.94
N MET A 700 -39.48 -82.52 74.16
CA MET A 700 -39.32 -81.14 74.63
C MET A 700 -37.85 -80.71 74.70
N LEU A 701 -36.92 -81.60 75.07
CA LEU A 701 -35.48 -81.29 74.94
C LEU A 701 -35.12 -81.04 73.47
N LEU A 702 -35.53 -81.93 72.55
CA LEU A 702 -35.21 -81.82 71.12
C LEU A 702 -35.73 -80.53 70.50
N LEU A 703 -36.97 -80.16 70.81
CA LEU A 703 -37.60 -78.96 70.30
C LEU A 703 -36.95 -77.68 70.86
N GLN A 704 -36.54 -77.69 72.13
CA GLN A 704 -35.87 -76.56 72.77
C GLN A 704 -34.45 -76.35 72.27
N VAL A 705 -33.70 -77.43 72.00
CA VAL A 705 -32.35 -77.37 71.42
C VAL A 705 -32.37 -76.59 70.10
N GLY A 706 -33.31 -76.90 69.20
CA GLY A 706 -33.42 -76.20 67.91
C GLY A 706 -34.04 -74.80 67.97
N SER A 707 -34.86 -74.52 68.99
CA SER A 707 -35.55 -73.23 69.12
C SER A 707 -34.89 -72.27 70.10
N ALA A 708 -33.86 -72.63 70.86
CA ALA A 708 -33.26 -71.73 71.86
C ALA A 708 -32.36 -70.62 71.27
N GLY A 709 -32.11 -70.63 69.96
CA GLY A 709 -31.23 -69.65 69.28
C GLY A 709 -29.80 -69.69 69.79
N GLY A 710 -29.32 -70.87 70.20
CA GLY A 710 -28.07 -71.06 70.94
C GLY A 710 -26.80 -70.96 70.09
N SER A 711 -26.79 -71.60 68.92
CA SER A 711 -25.62 -71.67 68.04
C SER A 711 -25.60 -70.63 66.93
N TYR A 712 -26.78 -70.28 66.42
CA TYR A 712 -26.99 -69.26 65.40
C TYR A 712 -28.08 -68.31 65.89
N PRO A 713 -28.11 -67.05 65.41
CA PRO A 713 -29.30 -66.19 65.51
C PRO A 713 -30.56 -66.95 65.14
N ILE A 714 -31.65 -66.70 65.85
CA ILE A 714 -32.89 -67.43 65.62
C ILE A 714 -33.51 -67.06 64.26
N GLU A 715 -33.21 -65.86 63.78
CA GLU A 715 -33.60 -65.28 62.49
C GLU A 715 -33.08 -66.12 61.32
N LEU A 716 -31.90 -66.72 61.47
CA LEU A 716 -31.29 -67.60 60.45
C LEU A 716 -31.85 -69.04 60.47
N SER A 717 -32.61 -69.39 61.51
CA SER A 717 -33.27 -70.70 61.59
C SER A 717 -34.60 -70.68 60.82
N PRO A 718 -35.09 -71.83 60.32
CA PRO A 718 -36.38 -71.89 59.64
C PRO A 718 -37.53 -71.31 60.48
N LYS A 719 -38.50 -70.69 59.81
CA LYS A 719 -39.66 -70.01 60.42
C LYS A 719 -40.39 -70.80 61.51
N PHE A 720 -40.40 -72.13 61.43
CA PHE A 720 -40.94 -72.98 62.48
C PHE A 720 -40.26 -72.76 63.84
N PHE A 721 -38.93 -72.73 63.90
CA PHE A 721 -38.20 -72.53 65.16
C PHE A 721 -38.31 -71.10 65.67
N GLN A 722 -38.35 -70.11 64.77
CA GLN A 722 -38.61 -68.71 65.13
C GLN A 722 -39.95 -68.55 65.85
N VAL A 723 -41.02 -69.20 65.37
CA VAL A 723 -42.35 -69.17 65.98
C VAL A 723 -42.37 -69.89 67.34
N VAL A 724 -41.60 -70.96 67.49
CA VAL A 724 -41.56 -71.78 68.72
C VAL A 724 -40.68 -71.14 69.81
N HIS A 725 -39.62 -70.43 69.42
CA HIS A 725 -38.62 -69.79 70.29
C HIS A 725 -39.20 -69.10 71.55
N PRO A 726 -40.17 -68.16 71.46
CA PRO A 726 -40.64 -67.43 72.64
C PRO A 726 -41.45 -68.26 73.64
N TYR A 727 -41.90 -69.47 73.27
CA TYR A 727 -42.73 -70.34 74.12
C TYR A 727 -41.93 -71.38 74.91
N MET A 728 -40.60 -71.39 74.75
CA MET A 728 -39.73 -72.38 75.35
C MET A 728 -38.98 -71.81 76.56
N PRO A 729 -38.97 -72.47 77.73
CA PRO A 729 -38.22 -71.97 78.88
C PRO A 729 -36.71 -71.92 78.61
N MET A 730 -36.17 -72.84 77.80
CA MET A 730 -34.74 -72.83 77.42
C MET A 730 -34.32 -71.50 76.75
N THR A 731 -35.20 -70.87 75.97
CA THR A 731 -34.95 -69.55 75.34
C THR A 731 -34.60 -68.47 76.36
N TYR A 732 -35.36 -68.40 77.45
CA TYR A 732 -35.14 -67.39 78.49
C TYR A 732 -33.93 -67.71 79.37
N ILE A 733 -33.58 -69.00 79.51
CA ILE A 733 -32.31 -69.40 80.14
C ILE A 733 -31.15 -68.92 79.27
N VAL A 734 -31.15 -69.22 77.97
CA VAL A 734 -30.05 -68.84 77.05
C VAL A 734 -29.91 -67.32 76.94
N THR A 735 -31.00 -66.60 76.69
CA THR A 735 -30.97 -65.14 76.56
C THR A 735 -30.58 -64.44 77.86
N GLY A 736 -31.07 -64.91 79.01
CA GLY A 736 -30.69 -64.32 80.30
C GLY A 736 -29.25 -64.65 80.68
N LEU A 737 -28.78 -65.85 80.35
CA LEU A 737 -27.40 -66.23 80.58
C LEU A 737 -26.47 -65.37 79.71
N ARG A 738 -26.79 -65.13 78.43
CA ARG A 738 -26.06 -64.17 77.57
C ARG A 738 -25.93 -62.79 78.22
N GLN A 739 -27.04 -62.27 78.76
CA GLN A 739 -27.05 -60.99 79.45
C GLN A 739 -26.09 -60.94 80.64
N THR A 740 -26.04 -62.00 81.45
CA THR A 740 -25.16 -62.05 82.63
C THR A 740 -23.72 -62.43 82.34
N ILE A 741 -23.48 -63.19 81.27
CA ILE A 741 -22.17 -63.74 80.96
C ILE A 741 -21.37 -62.73 80.13
N SER A 742 -22.00 -62.14 79.11
CA SER A 742 -21.28 -61.44 78.05
C SER A 742 -21.72 -60.00 77.81
N MET A 743 -22.96 -59.64 78.18
CA MET A 743 -23.60 -58.36 77.83
C MET A 743 -23.86 -57.48 79.08
N THR A 744 -24.99 -56.76 79.14
CA THR A 744 -25.28 -55.67 80.09
C THR A 744 -25.82 -56.11 81.45
N GLY A 745 -26.14 -57.40 81.64
CA GLY A 745 -26.64 -57.94 82.90
C GLY A 745 -28.12 -57.66 83.19
N SER A 746 -28.89 -57.19 82.21
CA SER A 746 -30.34 -56.97 82.31
C SER A 746 -31.09 -58.30 82.16
N ILE A 747 -31.63 -58.83 83.27
CA ILE A 747 -32.31 -60.15 83.30
C ILE A 747 -33.75 -60.12 83.82
N GLY A 748 -34.34 -58.92 83.98
CA GLY A 748 -35.67 -58.76 84.60
C GLY A 748 -36.75 -59.57 83.89
N THR A 749 -36.80 -59.48 82.57
CA THR A 749 -37.75 -60.22 81.72
C THR A 749 -37.55 -61.73 81.85
N GLN A 750 -36.31 -62.20 81.78
CA GLN A 750 -35.98 -63.63 81.79
C GLN A 750 -36.28 -64.28 83.15
N VAL A 751 -35.94 -63.61 84.26
CA VAL A 751 -36.27 -64.08 85.61
C VAL A 751 -37.79 -64.16 85.82
N GLY A 752 -38.52 -63.15 85.34
CA GLY A 752 -39.98 -63.10 85.41
C GLY A 752 -40.63 -64.25 84.64
N VAL A 753 -40.23 -64.46 83.39
CA VAL A 753 -40.79 -65.53 82.53
C VAL A 753 -40.42 -66.93 83.03
N LEU A 754 -39.17 -67.16 83.48
CA LEU A 754 -38.76 -68.46 84.02
C LEU A 754 -39.50 -68.80 85.32
N SER A 755 -39.70 -67.81 86.19
CA SER A 755 -40.47 -67.99 87.42
C SER A 755 -41.93 -68.33 87.11
N ALA A 756 -42.53 -67.72 86.08
CA ALA A 756 -43.86 -68.07 85.60
C ALA A 756 -43.91 -69.52 85.06
N PHE A 757 -42.92 -69.93 84.25
CA PHE A 757 -42.81 -71.32 83.78
C PHE A 757 -42.67 -72.32 84.93
N LEU A 758 -41.81 -72.04 85.90
CA LEU A 758 -41.59 -72.89 87.07
C LEU A 758 -42.91 -73.15 87.82
N VAL A 759 -43.65 -72.08 88.13
CA VAL A 759 -44.96 -72.20 88.80
C VAL A 759 -45.96 -72.96 87.91
N ALA A 760 -46.02 -72.64 86.62
CA ALA A 760 -46.92 -73.31 85.68
C ALA A 760 -46.65 -74.82 85.59
N PHE A 761 -45.39 -75.25 85.52
CA PHE A 761 -45.05 -76.67 85.46
C PHE A 761 -45.29 -77.40 86.78
N MET A 762 -45.06 -76.76 87.93
CA MET A 762 -45.41 -77.36 89.22
C MET A 762 -46.93 -77.59 89.34
N VAL A 763 -47.74 -76.59 88.94
CA VAL A 763 -49.21 -76.71 88.91
C VAL A 763 -49.65 -77.78 87.91
N LEU A 764 -49.07 -77.79 86.71
CA LEU A 764 -49.33 -78.80 85.69
C LEU A 764 -49.07 -80.20 86.24
N GLY A 765 -47.91 -80.42 86.86
CA GLY A 765 -47.52 -81.70 87.47
C GLY A 765 -48.53 -82.20 88.50
N LEU A 766 -49.04 -81.31 89.37
CA LEU A 766 -50.10 -81.64 90.33
C LEU A 766 -51.40 -82.08 89.65
N ILE A 767 -51.77 -81.45 88.53
CA ILE A 767 -53.00 -81.73 87.81
C ILE A 767 -52.92 -83.08 87.11
N ILE A 768 -51.82 -83.32 86.38
CA ILE A 768 -51.68 -84.48 85.48
C ILE A 768 -51.16 -85.75 86.16
N TYR A 769 -50.68 -85.65 87.40
CA TYR A 769 -50.13 -86.79 88.14
C TYR A 769 -51.08 -87.99 88.21
N ARG A 770 -50.54 -89.19 87.92
CA ARG A 770 -51.25 -90.47 88.04
C ARG A 770 -50.50 -91.42 88.98
N GLN A 771 -51.23 -92.01 89.93
CA GLN A 771 -50.64 -93.03 90.81
C GLN A 771 -50.29 -94.31 90.02
N PRO A 772 -49.08 -94.87 90.18
CA PRO A 772 -48.71 -96.14 89.55
C PRO A 772 -49.58 -97.28 90.08
N LYS A 773 -50.14 -98.12 89.19
CA LYS A 773 -50.84 -99.36 89.57
C LYS A 773 -49.79 -100.42 89.91
N THR A 774 -49.94 -101.12 91.02
CA THR A 774 -49.14 -102.32 91.36
C THR A 774 -49.44 -103.42 90.34
N GLU A 775 -48.47 -103.76 89.49
CA GLU A 775 -48.53 -104.94 88.62
C GLU A 775 -48.35 -106.19 89.50
N ASN A 776 -49.36 -107.08 89.52
CA ASN A 776 -49.26 -108.45 90.01
C ASN A 776 -49.03 -109.38 88.83
#